data_AF-A0A8T0E8H3-F1
#
_entry.id   AF-A0A8T0E8H3-F1
#
_cell.length_a   1.000
_cell.length_b   1.000
_cell.length_c   1.000
_cell.angle_alpha   90.00
_cell.angle_beta   90.00
_cell.angle_gamma   90.00
#
_symmetry.space_group_name_H-M   'P 1'
#
loop_
_entity.id
_entity.type
_entity.pdbx_description
1 polymer ?
#
loop_
_entity_poly.entity_id
_entity_poly.type
_entity_poly.pdbx_seq_one_letter_code
_entity_poly.pdbx_strand_id
1 'polypeptide(L)'
;MVQHEAKLGLKILDKETPESFSLLFMNKIAVNRKFEYLLHLKGPKKFKKYLQKLLSKDNLQKEKLDFGENIVASLFPKVCDVLKKGLNNRISLIDVIKIPHSPWSVTDNPPNPNQGEVTLGFVLNPEVPFNNIEKGPIADDPKSKEFQDFWGERSELRRFQDGTIREAVFWPATTAAEKRKVFACIITDILTRHINANPNHIVVNGSEVDCILEIPDMILSSDFSPYGTGEEAHMAIMQSFNALCKQLRNLNGLPLLIASVQGVSPSFRFSEVFPPLSVMHKNDPKVTYVDGHILKLHEGSIGVPPYTPALKAIITLEGSGKWPDDVEALKRIKAEFHIEIAKLVSSQFSLMAVPFITHTDIFKDGFVFRIEVACHKEIYLLKQVKTADGTLKIQENQQSRNLGIQTEILPKLNSILHGLHQQHNTFGTACRLAKRWISAQLKHGLMDDMAIELLVANLYIHPEPYTCPCSPQVAFIRFLNLLVTYDWATAPLVVNLNNELKKADIEEIYSTFTSQRSTLPPMVIATPYDKRGSMWTKNKPIALILKRIAILAEASLKTLEGILNKSLTSDIKAIFRPPLESYDVVIYLKRNEVPRLRCAVDVYTSDKLPVYEPYKQDRNELYPVVEYDPVQMYLEELRGNFGEFAFFLHDMYGGDFIAVVWKRSAFVPKEFKVSIVNYRTLYTDGIRLIPDVERILEDMEILGSGIVKKIVKQTENWQIP
;
A
#
# COMPACT_ATOMS: atom_id res chain seq x y z
N MET A 1 -0.29 -17.17 26.42
CA MET A 1 -0.64 -15.74 26.26
C MET A 1 -0.18 -14.86 27.41
N VAL A 2 -0.56 -15.10 28.68
CA VAL A 2 -0.22 -14.19 29.81
C VAL A 2 1.27 -13.84 29.88
N GLN A 3 2.16 -14.84 29.80
CA GLN A 3 3.61 -14.59 29.81
C GLN A 3 4.09 -13.76 28.59
N HIS A 4 3.44 -13.91 27.43
CA HIS A 4 3.74 -13.12 26.24
C HIS A 4 3.33 -11.65 26.45
N GLU A 5 2.11 -11.40 26.95
CA GLU A 5 1.65 -10.05 27.26
C GLU A 5 2.50 -9.40 28.36
N ALA A 6 2.88 -10.15 29.39
CA ALA A 6 3.75 -9.64 30.44
C ALA A 6 5.11 -9.19 29.89
N LYS A 7 5.69 -9.95 28.94
CA LYS A 7 6.93 -9.56 28.26
C LYS A 7 6.76 -8.28 27.43
N LEU A 8 5.64 -8.13 26.71
CA LEU A 8 5.33 -6.89 25.99
C LEU A 8 5.13 -5.72 26.94
N GLY A 9 4.42 -5.95 28.05
CA GLY A 9 4.19 -4.95 29.08
C GLY A 9 5.49 -4.46 29.73
N LEU A 10 6.42 -5.36 30.05
CA LEU A 10 7.75 -5.01 30.55
C LEU A 10 8.50 -4.11 29.56
N LYS A 11 8.50 -4.45 28.26
CA LYS A 11 9.12 -3.60 27.24
C LYS A 11 8.51 -2.19 27.18
N ILE A 12 7.20 -2.06 27.40
CA ILE A 12 6.52 -0.75 27.43
C ILE A 12 6.94 0.05 28.67
N LEU A 13 7.12 -0.62 29.81
CA LEU A 13 7.58 0.02 31.05
C LEU A 13 9.04 0.49 30.92
N ASP A 14 9.89 -0.29 30.26
CA ASP A 14 11.32 0.03 30.06
C ASP A 14 11.54 1.27 29.15
N LYS A 15 10.57 1.66 28.33
CA LYS A 15 10.69 2.82 27.44
C LYS A 15 10.56 4.18 28.14
N GLU A 16 10.06 4.21 29.38
CA GLU A 16 9.87 5.44 30.17
C GLU A 16 9.17 6.59 29.42
N THR A 17 8.19 6.29 28.54
CA THR A 17 7.46 7.32 27.79
C THR A 17 6.17 7.73 28.50
N PRO A 18 5.69 8.98 28.31
CA PRO A 18 4.39 9.42 28.84
C PRO A 18 3.21 8.56 28.35
N GLU A 19 3.36 7.93 27.19
CA GLU A 19 2.35 7.11 26.52
C GLU A 19 2.22 5.70 27.11
N SER A 20 3.20 5.23 27.89
CA SER A 20 3.24 3.87 28.44
C SER A 20 1.98 3.49 29.22
N PHE A 21 1.40 4.42 29.99
CA PHE A 21 0.15 4.18 30.71
C PHE A 21 -1.03 3.90 29.77
N SER A 22 -1.18 4.72 28.74
CA SER A 22 -2.24 4.56 27.73
C SER A 22 -2.08 3.24 26.98
N LEU A 23 -0.85 2.91 26.57
CA LEU A 23 -0.53 1.67 25.88
C LEU A 23 -0.87 0.43 26.71
N LEU A 24 -0.64 0.45 28.02
CA LEU A 24 -0.89 -0.69 28.91
C LEU A 24 -2.35 -0.84 29.31
N PHE A 25 -3.06 0.27 29.57
CA PHE A 25 -4.33 0.20 30.30
C PHE A 25 -5.53 0.76 29.54
N MET A 26 -5.31 1.64 28.54
CA MET A 26 -6.40 2.33 27.83
C MET A 26 -6.73 1.69 26.47
N ASN A 27 -5.83 0.86 25.93
CA ASN A 27 -5.99 0.24 24.62
C ASN A 27 -6.57 -1.17 24.70
N LYS A 28 -7.81 -1.34 24.23
CA LYS A 28 -8.42 -2.66 24.08
C LYS A 28 -7.83 -3.36 22.84
N ILE A 29 -7.14 -4.48 23.07
CA ILE A 29 -6.57 -5.30 21.99
C ILE A 29 -7.67 -6.16 21.34
N ALA A 30 -7.94 -5.91 20.05
CA ALA A 30 -8.83 -6.75 19.24
C ALA A 30 -8.10 -7.98 18.67
N VAL A 31 -8.84 -9.07 18.50
CA VAL A 31 -8.31 -10.38 18.08
C VAL A 31 -7.62 -10.32 16.71
N ASN A 32 -8.31 -9.79 15.70
CA ASN A 32 -7.81 -9.63 14.33
C ASN A 32 -6.67 -8.59 14.18
N ARG A 33 -6.30 -7.89 15.25
CA ARG A 33 -5.15 -6.97 15.29
C ARG A 33 -3.96 -7.60 15.99
N LYS A 34 -4.19 -8.58 16.85
CA LYS A 34 -3.16 -9.27 17.63
C LYS A 34 -2.55 -10.45 16.89
N PHE A 35 -3.37 -11.25 16.23
CA PHE A 35 -2.95 -12.49 15.59
C PHE A 35 -2.84 -12.31 14.08
N GLU A 36 -1.74 -12.77 13.47
CA GLU A 36 -1.56 -12.75 12.02
C GLU A 36 -2.49 -13.71 11.29
N TYR A 37 -2.73 -14.89 11.88
CA TYR A 37 -3.65 -15.88 11.34
C TYR A 37 -4.71 -16.26 12.37
N LEU A 38 -5.93 -16.47 11.88
CA LEU A 38 -7.07 -16.97 12.62
C LEU A 38 -7.56 -18.28 11.98
N LEU A 39 -7.51 -19.37 12.73
CA LEU A 39 -8.08 -20.65 12.33
C LEU A 39 -9.46 -20.80 12.96
N HIS A 40 -10.50 -20.89 12.14
CA HIS A 40 -11.87 -21.19 12.55
C HIS A 40 -12.20 -22.65 12.25
N LEU A 41 -12.64 -23.36 13.28
CA LEU A 41 -13.12 -24.74 13.19
C LEU A 41 -14.65 -24.77 13.31
N LYS A 42 -15.33 -25.11 12.22
CA LYS A 42 -16.80 -25.16 12.15
C LYS A 42 -17.34 -26.36 12.90
N GLY A 43 -18.32 -26.14 13.79
CA GLY A 43 -19.11 -27.20 14.42
C GLY A 43 -18.31 -28.13 15.35
N PRO A 44 -17.98 -27.69 16.57
CA PRO A 44 -17.21 -28.46 17.56
C PRO A 44 -17.78 -29.87 17.81
N LYS A 45 -19.11 -30.04 17.73
CA LYS A 45 -19.77 -31.36 17.80
C LYS A 45 -19.32 -32.34 16.71
N LYS A 46 -19.11 -31.86 15.48
CA LYS A 46 -18.57 -32.69 14.38
C LYS A 46 -17.10 -33.02 14.65
N PHE A 47 -16.36 -32.06 15.21
CA PHE A 47 -15.00 -32.27 15.72
C PHE A 47 -14.89 -33.29 16.85
N LYS A 48 -15.92 -33.45 17.70
CA LYS A 48 -15.99 -34.55 18.70
C LYS A 48 -15.67 -35.90 18.08
N LYS A 49 -16.30 -36.21 16.93
CA LYS A 49 -16.14 -37.51 16.26
C LYS A 49 -14.73 -37.72 15.72
N TYR A 50 -14.10 -36.64 15.23
CA TYR A 50 -12.73 -36.65 14.74
C TYR A 50 -11.73 -36.86 15.88
N LEU A 51 -11.91 -36.13 16.98
CA LEU A 51 -11.04 -36.15 18.15
C LEU A 51 -11.21 -37.42 19.00
N GLN A 52 -12.40 -38.03 19.02
CA GLN A 52 -12.64 -39.32 19.67
C GLN A 52 -11.84 -40.47 19.03
N LYS A 53 -11.47 -40.37 17.75
CA LYS A 53 -10.60 -41.35 17.08
C LYS A 53 -9.13 -41.19 17.45
N LEU A 54 -8.73 -39.99 17.88
CA LEU A 54 -7.37 -39.70 18.32
C LEU A 54 -7.08 -40.15 19.76
N LEU A 55 -8.13 -40.29 20.57
CA LEU A 55 -8.00 -40.69 21.96
C LEU A 55 -8.36 -42.15 22.16
N SER A 56 -7.55 -42.84 22.94
CA SER A 56 -7.95 -44.12 23.51
C SER A 56 -9.23 -43.94 24.34
N LYS A 57 -10.04 -45.00 24.42
CA LYS A 57 -11.30 -44.97 25.18
C LYS A 57 -11.09 -44.50 26.63
N ASP A 58 -9.99 -44.91 27.25
CA ASP A 58 -9.66 -44.56 28.64
C ASP A 58 -9.31 -43.08 28.79
N ASN A 59 -8.54 -42.51 27.86
CA ASN A 59 -8.22 -41.08 27.89
C ASN A 59 -9.46 -40.23 27.60
N LEU A 60 -10.35 -40.68 26.71
CA LEU A 60 -11.60 -40.00 26.46
C LEU A 60 -12.52 -40.00 27.70
N GLN A 61 -12.52 -41.07 28.49
CA GLN A 61 -13.27 -41.12 29.74
C GLN A 61 -12.71 -40.17 30.80
N LYS A 62 -11.38 -40.10 30.97
CA LYS A 62 -10.73 -39.15 31.88
C LYS A 62 -11.07 -37.70 31.53
N GLU A 63 -10.93 -37.33 30.25
CA GLU A 63 -11.29 -35.99 29.76
C GLU A 63 -12.75 -35.63 30.01
N LYS A 64 -13.66 -36.60 29.90
CA LYS A 64 -15.09 -36.41 30.23
C LYS A 64 -15.34 -36.20 31.71
N LEU A 65 -14.53 -36.79 32.59
CA LEU A 65 -14.64 -36.58 34.04
C LEU A 65 -14.15 -35.17 34.41
N ASP A 66 -13.03 -34.72 33.84
CA ASP A 66 -12.42 -33.44 34.17
C ASP A 66 -13.16 -32.23 33.57
N PHE A 67 -13.69 -32.38 32.34
CA PHE A 67 -14.27 -31.25 31.58
C PHE A 67 -15.74 -31.47 31.15
N GLY A 68 -16.36 -32.57 31.59
CA GLY A 68 -17.73 -32.92 31.21
C GLY A 68 -17.89 -33.12 29.70
N GLU A 69 -18.96 -32.57 29.14
CA GLU A 69 -19.20 -32.60 27.69
C GLU A 69 -18.45 -31.49 26.92
N ASN A 70 -17.66 -30.62 27.56
CA ASN A 70 -17.02 -29.49 26.90
C ASN A 70 -15.79 -29.93 26.08
N ILE A 71 -15.99 -30.07 24.76
CA ILE A 71 -14.98 -30.48 23.78
C ILE A 71 -13.88 -29.41 23.67
N VAL A 72 -14.25 -28.14 23.79
CA VAL A 72 -13.31 -27.03 23.67
C VAL A 72 -12.29 -27.08 24.81
N ALA A 73 -12.73 -27.31 26.03
CA ALA A 73 -11.83 -27.42 27.18
C ALA A 73 -10.99 -28.71 27.17
N SER A 74 -11.57 -29.85 26.77
CA SER A 74 -10.90 -31.17 26.84
C SER A 74 -10.00 -31.50 25.64
N LEU A 75 -10.42 -31.20 24.42
CA LEU A 75 -9.77 -31.75 23.22
C LEU A 75 -8.91 -30.73 22.48
N PHE A 76 -9.16 -29.42 22.61
CA PHE A 76 -8.35 -28.41 21.94
C PHE A 76 -6.91 -28.28 22.45
N PRO A 77 -6.56 -28.52 23.73
CA PRO A 77 -5.16 -28.58 24.14
C PRO A 77 -4.35 -29.56 23.27
N LYS A 78 -4.93 -30.72 22.93
CA LYS A 78 -4.29 -31.72 22.07
C LYS A 78 -4.20 -31.28 20.61
N VAL A 79 -5.22 -30.59 20.10
CA VAL A 79 -5.15 -29.94 18.77
C VAL A 79 -4.01 -28.92 18.75
N CYS A 80 -3.89 -28.11 19.79
CA CYS A 80 -2.80 -27.15 19.95
C CYS A 80 -1.44 -27.85 20.01
N ASP A 81 -1.30 -28.98 20.69
CA ASP A 81 -0.03 -29.71 20.77
C ASP A 81 0.40 -30.28 19.41
N VAL A 82 -0.54 -30.84 18.65
CA VAL A 82 -0.29 -31.32 17.28
C VAL A 82 0.08 -30.14 16.36
N LEU A 83 -0.64 -29.02 16.44
CA LEU A 83 -0.33 -27.81 15.68
C LEU A 83 1.03 -27.23 16.07
N LYS A 84 1.37 -27.16 17.37
CA LYS A 84 2.68 -26.70 17.85
C LYS A 84 3.80 -27.60 17.34
N LYS A 85 3.59 -28.93 17.34
CA LYS A 85 4.58 -29.88 16.80
C LYS A 85 4.85 -29.63 15.32
N GLY A 86 3.81 -29.42 14.51
CA GLY A 86 3.96 -29.21 13.07
C GLY A 86 4.37 -27.79 12.65
N LEU A 87 3.91 -26.75 13.36
CA LEU A 87 4.25 -25.35 13.08
C LEU A 87 5.60 -24.96 13.70
N ASN A 88 6.01 -25.60 14.79
CA ASN A 88 7.31 -25.45 15.43
C ASN A 88 7.73 -23.98 15.57
N ASN A 89 8.90 -23.61 15.04
CA ASN A 89 9.49 -22.27 15.15
C ASN A 89 8.76 -21.19 14.33
N ARG A 90 7.74 -21.54 13.53
CA ARG A 90 6.97 -20.56 12.72
C ARG A 90 6.07 -19.67 13.55
N ILE A 91 5.69 -20.12 14.75
CA ILE A 91 4.81 -19.39 15.65
C ILE A 91 5.54 -18.98 16.91
N SER A 92 5.26 -17.77 17.38
CA SER A 92 5.70 -17.29 18.69
C SER A 92 4.61 -17.46 19.76
N LEU A 93 3.34 -17.51 19.33
CA LEU A 93 2.19 -17.76 20.21
C LEU A 93 1.08 -18.47 19.43
N ILE A 94 0.42 -19.41 20.10
CA ILE A 94 -0.90 -19.95 19.73
C ILE A 94 -1.82 -19.78 20.92
N ASP A 95 -3.05 -19.33 20.70
CA ASP A 95 -4.06 -19.28 21.76
C ASP A 95 -5.48 -19.52 21.24
N VAL A 96 -6.33 -20.05 22.11
CA VAL A 96 -7.76 -20.23 21.83
C VAL A 96 -8.48 -18.92 22.14
N ILE A 97 -9.15 -18.36 21.15
CA ILE A 97 -9.96 -17.15 21.31
C ILE A 97 -11.25 -17.52 22.01
N LYS A 98 -11.36 -17.11 23.27
CA LYS A 98 -12.54 -17.37 24.10
C LYS A 98 -13.73 -16.58 23.57
N ILE A 99 -14.82 -17.27 23.31
CA ILE A 99 -16.11 -16.65 23.03
C ILE A 99 -16.68 -16.15 24.36
N PRO A 100 -17.14 -14.88 24.46
CA PRO A 100 -17.77 -14.39 25.67
C PRO A 100 -19.00 -15.25 26.01
N HIS A 101 -19.11 -15.65 27.28
CA HIS A 101 -20.26 -16.41 27.75
C HIS A 101 -21.52 -15.54 27.65
N SER A 102 -22.54 -16.05 26.96
CA SER A 102 -23.85 -15.42 26.96
C SER A 102 -24.59 -15.82 28.24
N PRO A 103 -25.10 -14.87 29.03
CA PRO A 103 -25.98 -15.20 30.15
C PRO A 103 -27.23 -15.91 29.63
N TRP A 104 -27.77 -16.84 30.39
CA TRP A 104 -29.03 -17.54 30.09
C TRP A 104 -29.99 -17.44 31.29
N SER A 105 -31.29 -17.59 31.04
CA SER A 105 -32.28 -17.61 32.12
C SER A 105 -32.09 -18.84 33.00
N VAL A 106 -32.35 -18.70 34.31
CA VAL A 106 -32.35 -19.84 35.24
C VAL A 106 -33.39 -20.91 34.89
N THR A 107 -34.40 -20.55 34.10
CA THR A 107 -35.45 -21.45 33.60
C THR A 107 -35.05 -22.19 32.33
N ASP A 108 -34.01 -21.72 31.63
CA ASP A 108 -33.55 -22.31 30.38
C ASP A 108 -32.51 -23.39 30.65
N ASN A 109 -32.43 -24.36 29.74
CA ASN A 109 -31.31 -25.31 29.74
C ASN A 109 -29.99 -24.55 29.54
N PRO A 110 -28.90 -24.99 30.18
CA PRO A 110 -27.61 -24.34 30.03
C PRO A 110 -27.16 -24.35 28.55
N PRO A 111 -26.51 -23.27 28.09
CA PRO A 111 -26.05 -23.17 26.71
C PRO A 111 -25.07 -24.29 26.42
N ASN A 112 -25.19 -24.87 25.23
CA ASN A 112 -24.32 -25.98 24.85
C ASN A 112 -22.89 -25.45 24.63
N PRO A 113 -21.89 -25.92 25.41
CA PRO A 113 -20.52 -25.41 25.32
C PRO A 113 -19.84 -25.77 23.99
N ASN A 114 -20.45 -26.64 23.18
CA ASN A 114 -19.94 -27.12 21.90
C ASN A 114 -20.69 -26.55 20.68
N GLN A 115 -21.50 -25.51 20.89
CA GLN A 115 -22.22 -24.83 19.82
C GLN A 115 -21.37 -23.70 19.22
N GLY A 116 -21.52 -23.44 17.92
CA GLY A 116 -20.81 -22.37 17.22
C GLY A 116 -19.54 -22.85 16.50
N GLU A 117 -18.50 -22.04 16.56
CA GLU A 117 -17.18 -22.28 15.99
C GLU A 117 -16.11 -22.10 17.08
N VAL A 118 -14.94 -22.71 16.91
CA VAL A 118 -13.77 -22.40 17.76
C VAL A 118 -12.74 -21.70 16.94
N THR A 119 -12.18 -20.62 17.48
CA THR A 119 -11.14 -19.85 16.79
C THR A 119 -9.82 -19.95 17.55
N LEU A 120 -8.76 -20.26 16.82
CA LEU A 120 -7.37 -20.24 17.29
C LEU A 120 -6.66 -19.06 16.64
N GLY A 121 -5.95 -18.26 17.42
CA GLY A 121 -5.11 -17.18 16.95
C GLY A 121 -3.63 -17.57 16.97
N PHE A 122 -2.90 -17.20 15.92
CA PHE A 122 -1.46 -17.42 15.81
C PHE A 122 -0.72 -16.10 15.70
N VAL A 123 0.30 -15.92 16.55
CA VAL A 123 1.32 -14.90 16.35
C VAL A 123 2.53 -15.56 15.70
N LEU A 124 3.00 -15.03 14.58
CA LEU A 124 4.14 -15.61 13.87
C LEU A 124 5.46 -15.30 14.55
N ASN A 125 6.47 -16.09 14.21
CA ASN A 125 7.87 -15.75 14.44
C ASN A 125 8.38 -14.92 13.24
N PRO A 126 8.87 -13.69 13.44
CA PRO A 126 9.37 -12.83 12.36
C PRO A 126 10.59 -13.40 11.61
N GLU A 127 11.34 -14.35 12.18
CA GLU A 127 12.57 -14.88 11.57
C GLU A 127 12.32 -15.93 10.47
N VAL A 128 11.21 -16.67 10.55
CA VAL A 128 10.93 -17.80 9.64
C VAL A 128 9.48 -17.86 9.09
N PRO A 129 8.72 -16.75 8.95
CA PRO A 129 7.26 -16.82 8.81
C PRO A 129 6.80 -17.44 7.48
N PHE A 130 7.57 -17.25 6.40
CA PHE A 130 7.14 -17.56 5.03
C PHE A 130 8.05 -18.54 4.29
N ASN A 131 8.85 -19.31 5.03
CA ASN A 131 9.66 -20.38 4.44
C ASN A 131 8.74 -21.48 3.91
N ASN A 132 8.82 -21.78 2.62
CA ASN A 132 8.02 -22.86 2.01
C ASN A 132 8.69 -24.24 2.12
N ILE A 133 9.78 -24.34 2.87
CA ILE A 133 10.43 -25.60 3.23
C ILE A 133 10.42 -25.71 4.76
N GLU A 134 9.92 -26.82 5.29
CA GLU A 134 10.12 -27.22 6.68
C GLU A 134 11.37 -28.07 6.77
N LYS A 135 12.40 -27.59 7.48
CA LYS A 135 13.65 -28.33 7.67
C LYS A 135 13.53 -29.24 8.89
N GLY A 136 13.57 -30.54 8.66
CA GLY A 136 13.66 -31.56 9.69
C GLY A 136 15.10 -31.80 10.18
N PRO A 137 15.29 -32.85 11.00
CA PRO A 137 16.59 -33.31 11.48
C PRO A 137 17.51 -33.84 10.36
N ILE A 138 18.79 -34.03 10.68
CA ILE A 138 19.77 -34.65 9.76
C ILE A 138 19.39 -36.13 9.57
N ALA A 139 19.57 -36.67 8.37
CA ALA A 139 19.12 -38.02 7.99
C ALA A 139 19.43 -39.11 9.03
N ASP A 140 20.62 -39.10 9.62
CA ASP A 140 21.08 -40.11 10.59
C ASP A 140 20.65 -39.84 12.05
N ASP A 141 19.96 -38.73 12.33
CA ASP A 141 19.45 -38.41 13.66
C ASP A 141 18.24 -39.32 13.98
N PRO A 142 18.17 -39.96 15.17
CA PRO A 142 17.00 -40.73 15.61
C PRO A 142 15.67 -39.96 15.49
N LYS A 143 15.69 -38.62 15.62
CA LYS A 143 14.53 -37.75 15.46
C LYS A 143 13.98 -37.69 14.04
N SER A 144 14.76 -38.12 13.03
CA SER A 144 14.30 -38.19 11.63
C SER A 144 13.12 -39.14 11.48
N LYS A 145 13.10 -40.25 12.22
CA LYS A 145 11.96 -41.17 12.21
C LYS A 145 10.71 -40.51 12.79
N GLU A 146 10.83 -39.74 13.87
CA GLU A 146 9.69 -38.99 14.44
C GLU A 146 9.14 -37.93 13.48
N PHE A 147 10.02 -37.33 12.67
CA PHE A 147 9.65 -36.36 11.64
C PHE A 147 8.94 -37.05 10.46
N GLN A 148 9.49 -38.16 9.97
CA GLN A 148 8.86 -39.01 8.94
C GLN A 148 7.49 -39.53 9.40
N ASP A 149 7.38 -40.05 10.63
CA ASP A 149 6.12 -40.56 11.16
C ASP A 149 5.06 -39.45 11.28
N PHE A 150 5.48 -38.22 11.55
CA PHE A 150 4.57 -37.08 11.64
C PHE A 150 4.11 -36.62 10.25
N TRP A 151 5.03 -36.40 9.31
CA TRP A 151 4.70 -35.84 7.99
C TRP A 151 4.30 -36.89 6.95
N GLY A 152 4.59 -38.16 7.19
CA GLY A 152 4.33 -39.30 6.31
C GLY A 152 4.92 -39.07 4.92
N GLU A 153 4.09 -39.29 3.91
CA GLU A 153 4.44 -39.14 2.48
C GLU A 153 4.90 -37.73 2.07
N ARG A 154 4.73 -36.71 2.92
CA ARG A 154 5.27 -35.37 2.65
C ARG A 154 6.74 -35.22 3.03
N SER A 155 7.28 -36.11 3.85
CA SER A 155 8.69 -36.08 4.25
C SER A 155 9.54 -36.66 3.14
N GLU A 156 10.56 -35.92 2.72
CA GLU A 156 11.56 -36.38 1.76
C GLU A 156 12.97 -36.00 2.22
N LEU A 157 13.96 -36.83 1.89
CA LEU A 157 15.36 -36.50 2.08
C LEU A 157 15.78 -35.44 1.06
N ARG A 158 16.25 -34.29 1.56
CA ARG A 158 16.70 -33.18 0.73
C ARG A 158 18.11 -32.78 1.08
N ARG A 159 18.95 -32.63 0.05
CA ARG A 159 20.29 -32.03 0.16
C ARG A 159 20.16 -30.51 0.09
N PHE A 160 20.69 -29.81 1.08
CA PHE A 160 20.70 -28.35 1.15
C PHE A 160 22.02 -27.78 0.60
N GLN A 161 22.05 -26.46 0.33
CA GLN A 161 23.22 -25.77 -0.24
C GLN A 161 24.47 -25.84 0.65
N ASP A 162 24.28 -26.03 1.95
CA ASP A 162 25.34 -26.27 2.94
C ASP A 162 25.91 -27.71 2.89
N GLY A 163 25.43 -28.54 1.96
CA GLY A 163 25.84 -29.93 1.79
C GLY A 163 25.16 -30.91 2.73
N THR A 164 24.40 -30.43 3.73
CA THR A 164 23.70 -31.29 4.68
C THR A 164 22.53 -32.00 4.01
N ILE A 165 22.29 -33.26 4.43
CA ILE A 165 21.12 -34.04 4.02
C ILE A 165 20.21 -34.14 5.22
N ARG A 166 18.99 -33.62 5.08
CA ARG A 166 17.99 -33.58 6.14
C ARG A 166 16.66 -34.10 5.63
N GLU A 167 15.84 -34.58 6.55
CA GLU A 167 14.41 -34.70 6.28
C GLU A 167 13.82 -33.31 6.04
N ALA A 168 12.89 -33.19 5.10
CA ALA A 168 12.25 -31.93 4.79
C ALA A 168 10.84 -32.12 4.25
N VAL A 169 10.01 -31.09 4.43
CA VAL A 169 8.70 -30.99 3.77
C VAL A 169 8.69 -29.76 2.88
N PHE A 170 8.38 -29.95 1.61
CA PHE A 170 8.27 -28.87 0.64
C PHE A 170 6.81 -28.48 0.37
N TRP A 171 6.54 -27.17 0.45
CA TRP A 171 5.27 -26.57 0.08
C TRP A 171 5.47 -25.78 -1.23
N PRO A 172 4.77 -26.15 -2.32
CA PRO A 172 4.85 -25.41 -3.57
C PRO A 172 4.38 -23.96 -3.36
N ALA A 173 5.29 -23.01 -3.60
CA ALA A 173 5.02 -21.59 -3.56
C ALA A 173 6.13 -20.87 -4.34
N THR A 174 5.74 -20.17 -5.39
CA THR A 174 6.60 -19.38 -6.27
C THR A 174 6.63 -17.92 -5.85
N THR A 175 5.46 -17.34 -5.56
CA THR A 175 5.32 -15.92 -5.22
C THR A 175 5.32 -15.68 -3.71
N ALA A 176 5.60 -14.43 -3.29
CA ALA A 176 5.47 -13.99 -1.91
C ALA A 176 4.04 -14.17 -1.38
N ALA A 177 3.02 -13.95 -2.22
CA ALA A 177 1.62 -14.17 -1.87
C ALA A 177 1.32 -15.65 -1.61
N GLU A 178 1.80 -16.55 -2.47
CA GLU A 178 1.68 -18.00 -2.26
C GLU A 178 2.42 -18.44 -0.99
N LYS A 179 3.61 -17.89 -0.73
CA LYS A 179 4.38 -18.18 0.50
C LYS A 179 3.64 -17.75 1.77
N ARG A 180 2.81 -16.70 1.73
CA ARG A 180 1.91 -16.37 2.84
C ARG A 180 0.84 -17.45 3.02
N LYS A 181 0.23 -17.92 1.92
CA LYS A 181 -0.78 -18.99 1.94
C LYS A 181 -0.25 -20.34 2.45
N VAL A 182 1.07 -20.60 2.38
CA VAL A 182 1.70 -21.84 2.91
C VAL A 182 1.33 -22.11 4.36
N PHE A 183 1.22 -21.08 5.21
CA PHE A 183 0.86 -21.27 6.62
C PHE A 183 -0.52 -21.91 6.78
N ALA A 184 -1.51 -21.45 5.98
CA ALA A 184 -2.85 -22.03 5.94
C ALA A 184 -2.84 -23.47 5.39
N CYS A 185 -2.02 -23.75 4.38
CA CYS A 185 -1.84 -25.09 3.84
C CYS A 185 -1.29 -26.07 4.88
N ILE A 186 -0.26 -25.66 5.64
CA ILE A 186 0.32 -26.45 6.72
C ILE A 186 -0.73 -26.78 7.78
N ILE A 187 -1.47 -25.78 8.26
CA ILE A 187 -2.53 -25.99 9.26
C ILE A 187 -3.57 -26.99 8.73
N THR A 188 -4.02 -26.80 7.49
CA THR A 188 -5.05 -27.66 6.88
C THR A 188 -4.56 -29.10 6.76
N ASP A 189 -3.31 -29.33 6.34
CA ASP A 189 -2.73 -30.66 6.24
C ASP A 189 -2.58 -31.33 7.61
N ILE A 190 -2.03 -30.61 8.61
CA ILE A 190 -1.86 -31.13 9.97
C ILE A 190 -3.21 -31.59 10.54
N LEU A 191 -4.25 -30.76 10.42
CA LEU A 191 -5.58 -31.09 10.93
C LEU A 191 -6.24 -32.23 10.15
N THR A 192 -6.04 -32.30 8.84
CA THR A 192 -6.59 -33.38 8.02
C THR A 192 -5.88 -34.71 8.32
N ARG A 193 -4.55 -34.71 8.41
CA ARG A 193 -3.72 -35.90 8.62
C ARG A 193 -3.83 -36.47 10.02
N HIS A 194 -3.70 -35.62 11.03
CA HIS A 194 -3.63 -36.09 12.42
C HIS A 194 -5.00 -36.14 13.09
N ILE A 195 -5.94 -35.29 12.69
CA ILE A 195 -7.27 -35.23 13.33
C ILE A 195 -8.36 -35.83 12.43
N ASN A 196 -8.08 -36.15 11.16
CA ASN A 196 -9.10 -36.55 10.18
C ASN A 196 -10.21 -35.50 10.03
N ALA A 197 -9.87 -34.23 10.24
CA ALA A 197 -10.80 -33.13 10.07
C ALA A 197 -11.19 -32.98 8.59
N ASN A 198 -12.48 -32.76 8.32
CA ASN A 198 -12.93 -32.45 6.97
C ASN A 198 -12.46 -31.02 6.60
N PRO A 199 -11.76 -30.83 5.46
CA PRO A 199 -11.29 -29.52 5.01
C PRO A 199 -12.38 -28.44 4.96
N ASN A 200 -13.64 -28.79 4.65
CA ASN A 200 -14.77 -27.85 4.60
C ASN A 200 -15.13 -27.26 5.98
N HIS A 201 -14.62 -27.84 7.06
CA HIS A 201 -14.80 -27.33 8.42
C HIS A 201 -13.60 -26.49 8.91
N ILE A 202 -12.55 -26.35 8.09
CA ILE A 202 -11.33 -25.61 8.41
C ILE A 202 -11.35 -24.32 7.58
N VAL A 203 -11.29 -23.17 8.25
CA VAL A 203 -11.10 -21.87 7.59
C VAL A 203 -9.92 -21.19 8.24
N VAL A 204 -8.90 -20.83 7.47
CA VAL A 204 -7.73 -20.10 7.96
C VAL A 204 -7.69 -18.74 7.30
N ASN A 205 -7.89 -17.69 8.11
CA ASN A 205 -7.82 -16.31 7.68
C ASN A 205 -6.43 -15.74 7.99
N GLY A 206 -5.82 -14.99 7.06
CA GLY A 206 -4.58 -14.23 7.27
C GLY A 206 -4.04 -13.51 6.03
N SER A 207 -4.68 -13.66 4.87
CA SER A 207 -4.25 -13.04 3.60
C SER A 207 -5.43 -12.64 2.71
N GLU A 208 -6.60 -12.42 3.30
CA GLU A 208 -7.86 -12.22 2.56
C GLU A 208 -7.84 -10.91 1.76
N VAL A 209 -7.16 -9.90 2.29
CA VAL A 209 -7.00 -8.60 1.62
C VAL A 209 -5.97 -8.60 0.48
N ASP A 210 -5.17 -9.66 0.31
CA ASP A 210 -4.13 -9.72 -0.74
C ASP A 210 -4.71 -9.61 -2.15
N CYS A 211 -5.94 -10.10 -2.36
CA CYS A 211 -6.65 -10.07 -3.65
C CYS A 211 -6.84 -8.66 -4.24
N ILE A 212 -6.65 -7.62 -3.43
CA ILE A 212 -6.74 -6.22 -3.83
C ILE A 212 -5.47 -5.72 -4.53
N LEU A 213 -4.35 -6.44 -4.38
CA LEU A 213 -3.08 -6.15 -5.04
C LEU A 213 -2.76 -7.13 -6.17
N GLU A 214 -3.58 -8.18 -6.35
CA GLU A 214 -3.49 -9.11 -7.49
C GLU A 214 -3.92 -8.41 -8.80
N ILE A 215 -3.41 -8.89 -9.93
CA ILE A 215 -3.85 -8.48 -11.27
C ILE A 215 -4.54 -9.67 -11.95
N PRO A 216 -5.48 -9.46 -12.89
CA PRO A 216 -6.18 -10.57 -13.53
C PRO A 216 -5.24 -11.48 -14.33
N ASP A 217 -5.21 -12.78 -14.05
CA ASP A 217 -4.31 -13.75 -14.71
C ASP A 217 -4.38 -13.71 -16.25
N MET A 218 -5.57 -13.43 -16.81
CA MET A 218 -5.80 -13.34 -18.25
C MET A 218 -4.97 -12.28 -18.98
N ILE A 219 -4.36 -11.34 -18.25
CA ILE A 219 -3.53 -10.29 -18.85
C ILE A 219 -2.07 -10.70 -19.01
N LEU A 220 -1.64 -11.80 -18.42
CA LEU A 220 -0.26 -12.28 -18.51
C LEU A 220 -0.19 -13.46 -19.48
N SER A 221 0.75 -13.43 -20.41
CA SER A 221 1.00 -14.60 -21.27
C SER A 221 1.53 -15.78 -20.45
N SER A 222 1.44 -17.00 -21.00
CA SER A 222 1.93 -18.23 -20.34
C SER A 222 3.42 -18.22 -20.01
N ASP A 223 4.21 -17.41 -20.73
CA ASP A 223 5.66 -17.24 -20.51
C ASP A 223 5.96 -16.29 -19.35
N PHE A 224 4.98 -15.53 -18.86
CA PHE A 224 5.17 -14.59 -17.78
C PHE A 224 5.37 -15.32 -16.45
N SER A 225 6.28 -14.81 -15.61
CA SER A 225 6.41 -15.33 -14.25
C SER A 225 5.13 -15.06 -13.44
N PRO A 226 4.69 -15.98 -12.56
CA PRO A 226 3.48 -15.77 -11.77
C PRO A 226 3.51 -14.44 -11.02
N TYR A 227 2.43 -13.67 -11.12
CA TYR A 227 2.26 -12.45 -10.36
C TYR A 227 1.45 -12.77 -9.10
N GLY A 228 2.07 -12.61 -7.93
CA GLY A 228 1.36 -12.73 -6.66
C GLY A 228 0.68 -11.41 -6.32
N THR A 229 1.26 -10.71 -5.36
CA THR A 229 0.85 -9.35 -5.02
C THR A 229 1.86 -8.31 -5.50
N GLY A 230 2.79 -8.62 -6.40
CA GLY A 230 3.70 -7.64 -7.03
C GLY A 230 5.07 -7.46 -6.38
N GLU A 231 5.41 -8.18 -5.32
CA GLU A 231 6.76 -8.19 -4.73
C GLU A 231 7.83 -8.64 -5.74
N GLU A 232 7.51 -9.63 -6.58
CA GLU A 232 8.41 -10.12 -7.63
C GLU A 232 8.72 -9.03 -8.67
N ALA A 233 7.72 -8.23 -9.05
CA ALA A 233 7.88 -7.12 -9.98
C ALA A 233 8.77 -6.02 -9.38
N HIS A 234 8.61 -5.70 -8.09
CA HIS A 234 9.54 -4.79 -7.40
C HIS A 234 10.98 -5.31 -7.37
N MET A 235 11.17 -6.61 -7.14
CA MET A 235 12.49 -7.23 -7.20
C MET A 235 13.13 -7.09 -8.59
N ALA A 236 12.36 -7.30 -9.67
CA ALA A 236 12.83 -7.09 -11.04
C ALA A 236 13.23 -5.62 -11.30
N ILE A 237 12.42 -4.66 -10.83
CA ILE A 237 12.73 -3.22 -10.90
C ILE A 237 14.03 -2.91 -10.16
N MET A 238 14.20 -3.40 -8.93
CA MET A 238 15.41 -3.15 -8.13
C MET A 238 16.66 -3.74 -8.79
N GLN A 239 16.56 -4.93 -9.39
CA GLN A 239 17.67 -5.55 -10.12
C GLN A 239 18.07 -4.72 -11.35
N SER A 240 17.10 -4.33 -12.17
CA SER A 240 17.32 -3.50 -13.36
C SER A 240 17.92 -2.13 -12.99
N PHE A 241 17.35 -1.48 -11.96
CA PHE A 241 17.83 -0.18 -11.48
C PHE A 241 19.24 -0.24 -10.92
N ASN A 242 19.58 -1.28 -10.14
CA ASN A 242 20.93 -1.47 -9.61
C ASN A 242 21.95 -1.67 -10.74
N ALA A 243 21.58 -2.39 -11.81
CA ALA A 243 22.41 -2.51 -13.01
C ALA A 243 22.59 -1.16 -13.72
N LEU A 244 21.50 -0.41 -13.92
CA LEU A 244 21.55 0.94 -14.50
C LEU A 244 22.42 1.89 -13.68
N CYS A 245 22.31 1.86 -12.34
CA CYS A 245 23.13 2.67 -11.45
C CYS A 245 24.63 2.38 -11.61
N LYS A 246 25.02 1.13 -11.89
CA LYS A 246 26.41 0.77 -12.19
C LYS A 246 26.85 1.31 -13.56
N GLN A 247 25.98 1.20 -14.57
CA GLN A 247 26.23 1.74 -15.91
C GLN A 247 26.41 3.26 -15.89
N LEU A 248 25.49 3.99 -15.24
CA LEU A 248 25.56 5.45 -15.12
C LEU A 248 26.85 5.93 -14.44
N ARG A 249 27.26 5.30 -13.33
CA ARG A 249 28.52 5.66 -12.65
C ARG A 249 29.77 5.39 -13.48
N ASN A 250 29.70 4.47 -14.44
CA ASN A 250 30.80 4.09 -15.31
C ASN A 250 30.75 4.80 -16.68
N LEU A 251 29.91 5.84 -16.85
CA LEU A 251 29.88 6.64 -18.06
C LEU A 251 31.20 7.40 -18.24
N ASN A 252 31.86 7.17 -19.37
CA ASN A 252 33.07 7.91 -19.74
C ASN A 252 32.70 9.09 -20.66
N GLY A 253 33.38 10.23 -20.52
CA GLY A 253 33.19 11.37 -21.43
C GLY A 253 32.23 12.46 -20.94
N LEU A 254 31.58 12.28 -19.79
CA LEU A 254 30.85 13.38 -19.13
C LEU A 254 31.83 14.45 -18.61
N PRO A 255 31.53 15.76 -18.74
CA PRO A 255 32.36 16.83 -18.20
C PRO A 255 32.53 16.80 -16.68
N LEU A 256 31.56 16.23 -15.97
CA LEU A 256 31.55 16.02 -14.53
C LEU A 256 31.13 14.58 -14.24
N LEU A 257 31.84 13.92 -13.33
CA LEU A 257 31.50 12.56 -12.93
C LEU A 257 30.19 12.51 -12.14
N ILE A 258 29.45 11.40 -12.29
CA ILE A 258 28.24 11.13 -11.51
C ILE A 258 28.65 10.65 -10.12
N ALA A 259 28.45 11.49 -9.10
CA ALA A 259 28.77 11.20 -7.71
C ALA A 259 27.74 10.27 -7.05
N SER A 260 26.45 10.43 -7.36
CA SER A 260 25.40 9.58 -6.81
C SER A 260 24.23 9.39 -7.78
N VAL A 261 23.53 8.26 -7.62
CA VAL A 261 22.30 7.90 -8.32
C VAL A 261 21.35 7.35 -7.27
N GLN A 262 20.19 7.99 -7.08
CA GLN A 262 19.24 7.65 -6.02
C GLN A 262 17.82 7.59 -6.57
N GLY A 263 17.17 6.43 -6.43
CA GLY A 263 15.77 6.27 -6.80
C GLY A 263 14.84 7.02 -5.83
N VAL A 264 13.78 7.65 -6.33
CA VAL A 264 12.80 8.38 -5.52
C VAL A 264 11.35 7.92 -5.72
N SER A 265 11.05 7.22 -6.82
CA SER A 265 9.74 6.57 -7.00
C SER A 265 9.45 5.53 -5.90
N PRO A 266 8.18 5.35 -5.49
CA PRO A 266 7.77 4.37 -4.48
C PRO A 266 8.18 2.93 -4.81
N SER A 267 8.37 2.60 -6.09
CA SER A 267 8.89 1.30 -6.52
C SER A 267 10.25 0.96 -5.90
N PHE A 268 11.10 1.96 -5.64
CA PHE A 268 12.44 1.73 -5.07
C PHE A 268 12.41 1.41 -3.56
N ARG A 269 11.26 1.59 -2.91
CA ARG A 269 11.02 1.26 -1.49
C ARG A 269 9.84 0.30 -1.31
N PHE A 270 9.50 -0.45 -2.36
CA PHE A 270 8.47 -1.50 -2.36
C PHE A 270 7.06 -1.00 -2.00
N SER A 271 6.81 0.31 -2.17
CA SER A 271 5.53 0.92 -1.81
C SER A 271 4.67 1.29 -3.02
N GLU A 272 5.08 1.03 -4.27
CA GLU A 272 4.22 1.28 -5.44
C GLU A 272 3.04 0.32 -5.44
N VAL A 273 1.80 0.83 -5.52
CA VAL A 273 0.60 -0.01 -5.30
C VAL A 273 0.53 -1.12 -6.33
N PHE A 274 0.75 -0.79 -7.60
CA PHE A 274 0.90 -1.75 -8.69
C PHE A 274 2.22 -1.47 -9.41
N PRO A 275 3.31 -2.16 -9.03
CA PRO A 275 4.61 -1.95 -9.65
C PRO A 275 4.54 -2.18 -11.17
N PRO A 276 5.28 -1.40 -11.98
CA PRO A 276 5.41 -1.67 -13.41
C PRO A 276 5.93 -3.09 -13.65
N LEU A 277 5.42 -3.71 -14.71
CA LEU A 277 5.85 -5.02 -15.16
C LEU A 277 6.97 -4.87 -16.19
N SER A 278 7.92 -5.81 -16.21
CA SER A 278 8.93 -5.90 -17.25
C SER A 278 8.29 -6.50 -18.51
N VAL A 279 7.88 -5.65 -19.45
CA VAL A 279 7.05 -6.04 -20.60
C VAL A 279 7.65 -5.62 -21.94
N MET A 280 7.29 -6.36 -22.99
CA MET A 280 7.46 -5.92 -24.37
C MET A 280 6.38 -4.89 -24.73
N HIS A 281 6.77 -3.80 -25.39
CA HIS A 281 5.83 -2.84 -25.95
C HIS A 281 5.59 -3.14 -27.43
N LYS A 282 4.32 -3.11 -27.84
CA LYS A 282 3.89 -3.37 -29.22
C LYS A 282 3.15 -2.17 -29.78
N ASN A 283 3.29 -1.96 -31.08
CA ASN A 283 2.49 -0.98 -31.79
C ASN A 283 1.05 -1.50 -31.93
N ASP A 284 0.06 -0.74 -31.48
CA ASP A 284 -1.33 -0.91 -31.88
C ASP A 284 -1.62 0.09 -33.00
N PRO A 285 -1.73 -0.33 -34.28
CA PRO A 285 -1.93 0.58 -35.40
C PRO A 285 -3.21 1.43 -35.34
N LYS A 286 -4.16 1.12 -34.44
CA LYS A 286 -5.36 1.95 -34.23
C LYS A 286 -5.12 3.12 -33.29
N VAL A 287 -4.10 3.01 -32.44
CA VAL A 287 -3.85 3.94 -31.33
C VAL A 287 -2.53 4.66 -31.50
N THR A 288 -1.50 3.94 -31.93
CA THR A 288 -0.13 4.42 -32.03
C THR A 288 0.47 4.20 -33.42
N TYR A 289 1.50 5.00 -33.73
CA TYR A 289 2.44 4.76 -34.81
C TYR A 289 3.87 4.77 -34.27
N VAL A 290 4.79 4.22 -35.07
CA VAL A 290 6.22 4.15 -34.73
C VAL A 290 6.97 5.22 -35.50
N ASP A 291 7.74 6.05 -34.80
CA ASP A 291 8.69 6.99 -35.38
C ASP A 291 10.10 6.64 -34.90
N GLY A 292 10.90 6.03 -35.78
CA GLY A 292 12.14 5.37 -35.40
C GLY A 292 11.89 4.18 -34.48
N HIS A 293 12.26 4.31 -33.20
CA HIS A 293 11.99 3.32 -32.15
C HIS A 293 10.99 3.84 -31.09
N ILE A 294 10.30 4.95 -31.36
CA ILE A 294 9.43 5.62 -30.39
C ILE A 294 7.97 5.42 -30.78
N LEU A 295 7.15 4.92 -29.85
CA LEU A 295 5.71 4.87 -29.99
C LEU A 295 5.11 6.26 -29.74
N LYS A 296 4.30 6.72 -30.70
CA LYS A 296 3.58 7.99 -30.65
C LYS A 296 2.09 7.75 -30.85
N LEU A 297 1.26 8.58 -30.22
CA LEU A 297 -0.20 8.52 -30.37
C LEU A 297 -0.62 9.11 -31.71
N HIS A 298 -1.62 8.50 -32.36
CA HIS A 298 -2.33 9.13 -33.47
C HIS A 298 -3.21 10.28 -32.96
N GLU A 299 -3.25 11.40 -33.70
CA GLU A 299 -4.25 12.44 -33.46
C GLU A 299 -5.65 11.87 -33.74
N GLY A 300 -6.58 12.04 -32.79
CA GLY A 300 -7.95 11.54 -32.91
C GLY A 300 -8.07 10.00 -32.85
N SER A 301 -7.08 9.30 -32.28
CA SER A 301 -7.13 7.85 -32.12
C SER A 301 -8.36 7.36 -31.35
N ILE A 302 -8.82 6.16 -31.70
CA ILE A 302 -9.91 5.47 -30.98
C ILE A 302 -9.26 4.41 -30.08
N GLY A 303 -9.14 4.73 -28.79
CA GLY A 303 -8.58 3.86 -27.77
C GLY A 303 -7.36 4.45 -27.07
N VAL A 304 -6.90 3.77 -26.02
CA VAL A 304 -5.83 4.25 -25.12
C VAL A 304 -4.76 3.17 -24.98
N PRO A 305 -3.46 3.49 -25.12
CA PRO A 305 -2.42 2.50 -24.93
C PRO A 305 -2.32 2.10 -23.44
N PRO A 306 -1.74 0.93 -23.13
CA PRO A 306 -1.46 0.54 -21.75
C PRO A 306 -0.62 1.61 -21.03
N TYR A 307 -1.02 1.99 -19.81
CA TYR A 307 -0.28 2.98 -19.04
C TYR A 307 1.11 2.48 -18.67
N THR A 308 2.13 3.26 -19.02
CA THR A 308 3.53 2.98 -18.68
C THR A 308 4.08 4.07 -17.76
N PRO A 309 4.35 3.79 -16.47
CA PRO A 309 4.94 4.76 -15.55
C PRO A 309 6.44 4.99 -15.83
N ALA A 310 6.92 6.18 -15.47
CA ALA A 310 8.36 6.45 -15.39
C ALA A 310 8.89 6.26 -13.96
N LEU A 311 10.02 5.55 -13.82
CA LEU A 311 10.71 5.32 -12.56
C LEU A 311 11.76 6.40 -12.34
N LYS A 312 11.45 7.38 -11.49
CA LYS A 312 12.26 8.57 -11.28
C LYS A 312 13.46 8.32 -10.38
N ALA A 313 14.64 8.73 -10.84
CA ALA A 313 15.89 8.74 -10.10
C ALA A 313 16.59 10.10 -10.22
N ILE A 314 17.19 10.52 -9.12
CA ILE A 314 17.96 11.76 -9.02
C ILE A 314 19.44 11.41 -9.11
N ILE A 315 20.20 12.16 -9.92
CA ILE A 315 21.65 12.06 -9.98
C ILE A 315 22.29 13.35 -9.49
N THR A 316 23.39 13.22 -8.76
CA THR A 316 24.23 14.36 -8.37
C THR A 316 25.58 14.23 -9.04
N LEU A 317 26.05 15.30 -9.65
CA LEU A 317 27.38 15.38 -10.24
C LEU A 317 28.41 15.77 -9.17
N GLU A 318 29.70 15.57 -9.46
CA GLU A 318 30.77 16.06 -8.59
C GLU A 318 30.75 17.59 -8.41
N GLY A 319 31.38 18.07 -7.34
CA GLY A 319 31.43 19.49 -7.02
C GLY A 319 32.13 20.29 -8.11
N SER A 320 31.48 21.35 -8.59
CA SER A 320 32.05 22.26 -9.60
C SER A 320 31.72 23.71 -9.27
N GLY A 321 32.71 24.60 -9.37
CA GLY A 321 32.50 26.04 -9.26
C GLY A 321 31.94 26.68 -10.54
N LYS A 322 31.84 25.91 -11.64
CA LYS A 322 31.46 26.41 -12.97
C LYS A 322 29.95 26.47 -13.20
N TRP A 323 29.14 26.08 -12.22
CA TRP A 323 27.69 26.22 -12.30
C TRP A 323 27.30 27.72 -12.36
N PRO A 324 26.39 28.15 -13.24
CA PRO A 324 25.95 29.53 -13.36
C PRO A 324 25.35 30.07 -12.06
N ASP A 325 25.40 31.40 -11.90
CA ASP A 325 24.72 32.15 -10.83
C ASP A 325 23.31 32.63 -11.24
N ASP A 326 22.80 32.15 -12.37
CA ASP A 326 21.45 32.40 -12.86
C ASP A 326 20.65 31.09 -12.96
N VAL A 327 19.39 31.12 -12.51
CA VAL A 327 18.54 29.93 -12.43
C VAL A 327 18.21 29.37 -13.81
N GLU A 328 17.94 30.22 -14.80
CA GLU A 328 17.58 29.75 -16.15
C GLU A 328 18.81 29.24 -16.91
N ALA A 329 19.96 29.91 -16.76
CA ALA A 329 21.23 29.38 -17.26
C ALA A 329 21.57 28.02 -16.65
N LEU A 330 21.36 27.85 -15.33
CA LEU A 330 21.58 26.58 -14.65
C LEU A 330 20.65 25.48 -15.20
N LYS A 331 19.36 25.76 -15.38
CA LYS A 331 18.41 24.81 -15.99
C LYS A 331 18.84 24.38 -17.41
N ARG A 332 19.35 25.31 -18.22
CA ARG A 332 19.87 25.00 -19.57
C ARG A 332 21.09 24.09 -19.51
N ILE A 333 22.01 24.30 -18.58
CA ILE A 333 23.16 23.40 -18.40
C ILE A 333 22.71 22.02 -17.91
N LYS A 334 21.71 21.93 -17.03
CA LYS A 334 21.12 20.63 -16.66
C LYS A 334 20.54 19.91 -17.87
N ALA A 335 19.82 20.63 -18.74
CA ALA A 335 19.32 20.08 -20.00
C ALA A 335 20.45 19.58 -20.92
N GLU A 336 21.58 20.28 -20.98
CA GLU A 336 22.76 19.82 -21.72
C GLU A 336 23.32 18.51 -21.14
N PHE A 337 23.42 18.40 -19.81
CA PHE A 337 23.80 17.13 -19.17
C PHE A 337 22.82 16.00 -19.49
N HIS A 338 21.50 16.27 -19.53
CA HIS A 338 20.50 15.28 -19.92
C HIS A 338 20.72 14.76 -21.36
N ILE A 339 21.00 15.66 -22.31
CA ILE A 339 21.32 15.32 -23.70
C ILE A 339 22.60 14.48 -23.77
N GLU A 340 23.65 14.89 -23.05
CA GLU A 340 24.94 14.18 -23.09
C GLU A 340 24.85 12.79 -22.44
N ILE A 341 24.13 12.67 -21.32
CA ILE A 341 23.84 11.36 -20.70
C ILE A 341 23.11 10.45 -21.69
N ALA A 342 22.09 10.95 -22.40
CA ALA A 342 21.37 10.16 -23.39
C ALA A 342 22.30 9.60 -24.48
N LYS A 343 23.14 10.47 -25.06
CA LYS A 343 24.11 10.07 -26.09
C LYS A 343 25.11 9.03 -25.60
N LEU A 344 25.68 9.23 -24.41
CA LEU A 344 26.70 8.34 -23.86
C LEU A 344 26.11 6.99 -23.44
N VAL A 345 24.91 6.98 -22.87
CA VAL A 345 24.19 5.75 -22.52
C VAL A 345 23.86 4.93 -23.77
N SER A 346 23.38 5.57 -24.84
CA SER A 346 23.09 4.88 -26.10
C SER A 346 24.34 4.37 -26.80
N SER A 347 25.44 5.12 -26.78
CA SER A 347 26.68 4.70 -27.45
C SER A 347 27.49 3.65 -26.67
N GLN A 348 27.59 3.76 -25.34
CA GLN A 348 28.46 2.88 -24.53
C GLN A 348 27.74 1.61 -24.03
N PHE A 349 26.42 1.67 -23.85
CA PHE A 349 25.65 0.57 -23.28
C PHE A 349 24.52 0.06 -24.19
N SER A 350 24.37 0.65 -25.39
CA SER A 350 23.31 0.28 -26.36
C SER A 350 21.90 0.32 -25.77
N LEU A 351 21.66 1.24 -24.84
CA LEU A 351 20.34 1.48 -24.25
C LEU A 351 19.63 2.61 -24.99
N MET A 352 18.30 2.50 -25.11
CA MET A 352 17.51 3.57 -25.70
C MET A 352 17.31 4.70 -24.68
N ALA A 353 17.69 5.92 -25.06
CA ALA A 353 17.57 7.09 -24.20
C ALA A 353 16.92 8.25 -24.96
N VAL A 354 15.92 8.88 -24.34
CA VAL A 354 15.17 10.01 -24.89
C VAL A 354 15.40 11.22 -23.98
N PRO A 355 16.15 12.24 -24.43
CA PRO A 355 16.41 13.42 -23.62
C PRO A 355 15.23 14.41 -23.67
N PHE A 356 14.91 14.99 -22.52
CA PHE A 356 13.97 16.09 -22.35
C PHE A 356 14.66 17.26 -21.65
N ILE A 357 13.99 18.41 -21.56
CA ILE A 357 14.55 19.61 -20.93
C ILE A 357 14.86 19.36 -19.44
N THR A 358 13.95 18.69 -18.73
CA THR A 358 14.05 18.52 -17.28
C THR A 358 14.68 17.20 -16.85
N HIS A 359 14.81 16.23 -17.75
CA HIS A 359 15.24 14.86 -17.44
C HIS A 359 15.68 14.10 -18.71
N THR A 360 16.20 12.90 -18.55
CA THR A 360 16.38 11.92 -19.63
C THR A 360 15.69 10.63 -19.26
N ASP A 361 14.83 10.12 -20.14
CA ASP A 361 14.21 8.81 -19.97
C ASP A 361 15.10 7.73 -20.61
N ILE A 362 15.44 6.69 -19.84
CA ILE A 362 16.26 5.55 -20.29
C ILE A 362 15.39 4.30 -20.24
N PHE A 363 15.20 3.65 -21.38
CA PHE A 363 14.49 2.38 -21.47
C PHE A 363 15.46 1.21 -21.25
N LYS A 364 15.18 0.39 -20.24
CA LYS A 364 16.00 -0.78 -19.88
C LYS A 364 15.15 -1.88 -19.25
N ASP A 365 15.35 -3.11 -19.70
CA ASP A 365 14.71 -4.32 -19.18
C ASP A 365 13.16 -4.23 -19.12
N GLY A 366 12.54 -3.55 -20.09
CA GLY A 366 11.10 -3.32 -20.12
C GLY A 366 10.60 -2.21 -19.17
N PHE A 367 11.50 -1.41 -18.60
CA PHE A 367 11.18 -0.29 -17.72
C PHE A 367 11.68 1.04 -18.30
N VAL A 368 10.97 2.13 -17.98
CA VAL A 368 11.41 3.50 -18.27
C VAL A 368 11.95 4.13 -16.98
N PHE A 369 13.23 4.47 -16.96
CA PHE A 369 13.89 5.17 -15.86
C PHE A 369 14.06 6.66 -16.20
N ARG A 370 13.45 7.54 -15.41
CA ARG A 370 13.56 8.99 -15.58
C ARG A 370 14.70 9.55 -14.74
N ILE A 371 15.75 10.00 -15.40
CA ILE A 371 16.97 10.51 -14.75
C ILE A 371 16.94 12.03 -14.72
N GLU A 372 16.97 12.61 -13.51
CA GLU A 372 17.03 14.05 -13.29
C GLU A 372 18.34 14.46 -12.62
N VAL A 373 19.04 15.45 -13.17
CA VAL A 373 20.21 16.06 -12.54
C VAL A 373 19.76 16.96 -11.39
N ALA A 374 20.33 16.78 -10.20
CA ALA A 374 20.20 17.68 -9.07
C ALA A 374 21.46 18.52 -8.89
N CYS A 375 21.27 19.81 -8.59
CA CYS A 375 22.34 20.75 -8.30
C CYS A 375 22.00 21.53 -7.02
N HIS A 376 22.82 21.37 -5.97
CA HIS A 376 22.57 22.04 -4.68
C HIS A 376 22.58 23.58 -4.80
N LYS A 377 23.37 24.12 -5.73
CA LYS A 377 23.41 25.57 -6.02
C LYS A 377 22.05 26.11 -6.48
N GLU A 378 21.24 25.31 -7.17
CA GLU A 378 19.90 25.70 -7.62
C GLU A 378 18.98 26.05 -6.44
N ILE A 379 19.02 25.26 -5.37
CA ILE A 379 18.24 25.52 -4.15
C ILE A 379 18.66 26.85 -3.53
N TYR A 380 19.96 27.12 -3.46
CA TYR A 380 20.49 28.36 -2.91
C TYR A 380 20.11 29.59 -3.75
N LEU A 381 20.24 29.51 -5.08
CA LEU A 381 19.85 30.59 -6.00
C LEU A 381 18.36 30.88 -5.89
N LEU A 382 17.51 29.85 -5.79
CA LEU A 382 16.07 30.04 -5.60
C LEU A 382 15.75 30.76 -4.29
N LYS A 383 16.58 30.65 -3.25
CA LYS A 383 16.37 31.40 -1.99
C LYS A 383 16.73 32.89 -2.12
N GLN A 384 17.44 33.30 -3.17
CA GLN A 384 17.81 34.70 -3.36
C GLN A 384 16.65 35.48 -3.99
N VAL A 385 16.12 36.46 -3.25
CA VAL A 385 15.07 37.36 -3.72
C VAL A 385 15.63 38.78 -3.77
N LYS A 386 15.51 39.45 -4.91
CA LYS A 386 15.83 40.87 -5.05
C LYS A 386 14.73 41.69 -4.39
N THR A 387 15.09 42.52 -3.41
CA THR A 387 14.18 43.50 -2.80
C THR A 387 13.98 44.70 -3.73
N ALA A 388 12.97 45.52 -3.45
CA ALA A 388 12.68 46.74 -4.22
C ALA A 388 13.88 47.72 -4.28
N ASP A 389 14.76 47.67 -3.28
CA ASP A 389 15.95 48.51 -3.17
C ASP A 389 17.17 47.93 -3.91
N GLY A 390 17.01 46.82 -4.63
CA GLY A 390 18.07 46.15 -5.39
C GLY A 390 19.00 45.26 -4.56
N THR A 391 18.77 45.11 -3.25
CA THR A 391 19.56 44.22 -2.38
C THR A 391 19.08 42.77 -2.48
N LEU A 392 20.01 41.81 -2.44
CA LEU A 392 19.69 40.38 -2.43
C LEU A 392 19.41 39.93 -0.99
N LYS A 393 18.18 39.46 -0.75
CA LYS A 393 17.79 38.86 0.53
C LYS A 393 17.63 37.35 0.35
N ILE A 394 18.24 36.58 1.26
CA ILE A 394 18.02 35.13 1.33
C ILE A 394 16.71 34.90 2.08
N GLN A 395 15.72 34.35 1.40
CA GLN A 395 14.43 34.01 1.97
C GLN A 395 13.98 32.64 1.44
N GLU A 396 13.54 31.77 2.35
CA GLU A 396 12.89 30.53 1.92
C GLU A 396 11.58 30.84 1.19
N ASN A 397 11.41 30.26 0.01
CA ASN A 397 10.16 30.29 -0.73
C ASN A 397 9.66 28.88 -1.06
N GLN A 398 8.45 28.79 -1.59
CA GLN A 398 7.80 27.51 -1.86
C GLN A 398 8.57 26.69 -2.92
N GLN A 399 9.17 27.35 -3.91
CA GLN A 399 9.93 26.68 -4.97
C GLN A 399 11.23 26.07 -4.44
N SER A 400 12.03 26.85 -3.70
CA SER A 400 13.28 26.36 -3.09
C SER A 400 13.01 25.21 -2.11
N ARG A 401 11.92 25.31 -1.34
CA ARG A 401 11.51 24.28 -0.38
C ARG A 401 11.10 22.99 -1.11
N ASN A 402 10.27 23.10 -2.14
CA ASN A 402 9.85 21.93 -2.92
C ASN A 402 11.05 21.24 -3.58
N LEU A 403 11.98 22.01 -4.16
CA LEU A 403 13.18 21.45 -4.76
C LEU A 403 14.04 20.72 -3.71
N GLY A 404 14.31 21.35 -2.56
CA GLY A 404 15.06 20.69 -1.47
C GLY A 404 14.39 19.41 -0.96
N ILE A 405 13.06 19.39 -0.83
CA ILE A 405 12.33 18.16 -0.49
C ILE A 405 12.57 17.07 -1.54
N GLN A 406 12.43 17.41 -2.83
CA GLN A 406 12.54 16.44 -3.94
C GLN A 406 13.96 15.91 -4.14
N THR A 407 14.98 16.75 -3.99
CA THR A 407 16.37 16.38 -4.32
C THR A 407 17.23 16.00 -3.12
N GLU A 408 16.85 16.37 -1.89
CA GLU A 408 17.66 16.10 -0.69
C GLU A 408 16.95 15.21 0.34
N ILE A 409 15.66 15.47 0.61
CA ILE A 409 14.93 14.77 1.68
C ILE A 409 14.32 13.47 1.18
N LEU A 410 13.62 13.52 0.04
CA LEU A 410 12.94 12.37 -0.53
C LEU A 410 13.90 11.20 -0.85
N PRO A 411 15.11 11.41 -1.42
CA PRO A 411 16.06 10.32 -1.63
C PRO A 411 16.54 9.64 -0.34
N LYS A 412 16.77 10.44 0.72
CA LYS A 412 17.13 9.91 2.04
C LYS A 412 15.98 9.09 2.63
N LEU A 413 14.77 9.66 2.62
CA LEU A 413 13.58 8.99 3.13
C LEU A 413 13.28 7.71 2.35
N ASN A 414 13.45 7.72 1.02
CA ASN A 414 13.32 6.52 0.20
C ASN A 414 14.30 5.42 0.62
N SER A 415 15.56 5.78 0.87
CA SER A 415 16.59 4.82 1.32
C SER A 415 16.26 4.22 2.69
N ILE A 416 15.74 5.04 3.62
CA ILE A 416 15.37 4.61 4.97
C ILE A 416 14.17 3.68 4.95
N LEU A 417 13.11 4.04 4.22
CA LEU A 417 11.92 3.20 4.10
C LEU A 417 12.21 1.90 3.33
N HIS A 418 13.11 1.95 2.34
CA HIS A 418 13.65 0.74 1.72
C HIS A 418 14.37 -0.14 2.76
N GLY A 419 15.20 0.45 3.62
CA GLY A 419 15.86 -0.26 4.73
C GLY A 419 14.85 -0.90 5.70
N LEU A 420 13.77 -0.19 6.03
CA LEU A 420 12.68 -0.73 6.85
C LEU A 420 11.99 -1.91 6.18
N HIS A 421 11.78 -1.86 4.85
CA HIS A 421 11.26 -3.00 4.10
C HIS A 421 12.20 -4.21 4.16
N GLN A 422 13.52 -4.02 4.05
CA GLN A 422 14.48 -5.12 4.15
C GLN A 422 14.51 -5.75 5.55
N GLN A 423 14.23 -4.97 6.59
CA GLN A 423 14.09 -5.48 7.96
C GLN A 423 12.74 -6.19 8.15
N HIS A 424 11.69 -5.70 7.50
CA HIS A 424 10.32 -6.18 7.62
C HIS A 424 9.66 -6.33 6.25
N ASN A 425 9.80 -7.52 5.65
CA ASN A 425 9.37 -7.78 4.26
C ASN A 425 7.86 -7.59 4.01
N THR A 426 7.03 -7.43 5.05
CA THR A 426 5.60 -7.12 4.89
C THR A 426 5.29 -5.62 4.81
N PHE A 427 6.24 -4.75 5.17
CA PHE A 427 6.05 -3.30 5.22
C PHE A 427 5.62 -2.71 3.87
N GLY A 428 6.32 -3.05 2.78
CA GLY A 428 6.00 -2.57 1.43
C GLY A 428 4.57 -2.92 1.03
N THR A 429 4.18 -4.19 1.16
CA THR A 429 2.82 -4.66 0.86
C THR A 429 1.77 -4.01 1.76
N ALA A 430 2.07 -3.75 3.05
CA ALA A 430 1.18 -3.00 3.94
C ALA A 430 0.97 -1.54 3.50
N CYS A 431 2.03 -0.84 3.10
CA CYS A 431 1.94 0.50 2.51
C CYS A 431 1.05 0.51 1.27
N ARG A 432 1.19 -0.52 0.43
CA ARG A 432 0.42 -0.67 -0.81
C ARG A 432 -1.06 -0.89 -0.54
N LEU A 433 -1.42 -1.73 0.44
CA LEU A 433 -2.80 -1.90 0.89
C LEU A 433 -3.38 -0.59 1.43
N ALA A 434 -2.64 0.13 2.26
CA ALA A 434 -3.07 1.41 2.82
C ALA A 434 -3.33 2.46 1.73
N LYS A 435 -2.40 2.63 0.78
CA LYS A 435 -2.55 3.55 -0.35
C LYS A 435 -3.68 3.13 -1.28
N ARG A 436 -3.80 1.83 -1.57
CA ARG A 436 -4.89 1.30 -2.39
C ARG A 436 -6.25 1.60 -1.77
N TRP A 437 -6.39 1.41 -0.46
CA TRP A 437 -7.62 1.71 0.27
C TRP A 437 -7.97 3.20 0.25
N ILE A 438 -7.00 4.08 0.55
CA ILE A 438 -7.21 5.55 0.48
C ILE A 438 -7.67 5.98 -0.92
N SER A 439 -7.05 5.44 -1.98
CA SER A 439 -7.44 5.76 -3.35
C SER A 439 -8.83 5.21 -3.69
N ALA A 440 -9.12 3.95 -3.34
CA ALA A 440 -10.41 3.31 -3.61
C ALA A 440 -11.56 4.01 -2.87
N GLN A 441 -11.29 4.58 -1.69
CA GLN A 441 -12.21 5.44 -0.94
C GLN A 441 -12.34 6.85 -1.52
N LEU A 442 -11.80 7.12 -2.71
CA LEU A 442 -11.82 8.40 -3.42
C LEU A 442 -11.18 9.53 -2.60
N LYS A 443 -10.04 9.23 -1.97
CA LYS A 443 -9.23 10.17 -1.19
C LYS A 443 -7.79 10.30 -1.70
N HIS A 444 -7.47 9.71 -2.85
CA HIS A 444 -6.21 9.97 -3.53
C HIS A 444 -6.00 11.48 -3.78
N GLY A 445 -4.78 11.97 -3.57
CA GLY A 445 -4.44 13.39 -3.67
C GLY A 445 -4.96 14.26 -2.52
N LEU A 446 -5.86 13.76 -1.67
CA LEU A 446 -6.34 14.44 -0.46
C LEU A 446 -5.61 13.99 0.81
N MET A 447 -4.71 13.03 0.68
CA MET A 447 -3.70 12.64 1.65
C MET A 447 -2.40 12.38 0.86
N ASP A 448 -1.25 12.74 1.42
CA ASP A 448 0.02 12.51 0.75
C ASP A 448 0.49 11.07 0.90
N ASP A 449 1.02 10.48 -0.17
CA ASP A 449 1.55 9.11 -0.16
C ASP A 449 2.65 8.94 0.88
N MET A 450 3.54 9.93 1.04
CA MET A 450 4.58 9.87 2.06
C MET A 450 4.00 9.93 3.47
N ALA A 451 2.91 10.67 3.69
CA ALA A 451 2.23 10.66 4.97
C ALA A 451 1.65 9.26 5.26
N ILE A 452 1.02 8.61 4.28
CA ILE A 452 0.48 7.25 4.43
C ILE A 452 1.61 6.26 4.75
N GLU A 453 2.72 6.31 4.03
CA GLU A 453 3.87 5.43 4.26
C GLU A 453 4.52 5.65 5.63
N LEU A 454 4.58 6.89 6.13
CA LEU A 454 5.05 7.20 7.48
C LEU A 454 4.10 6.69 8.57
N LEU A 455 2.78 6.77 8.36
CA LEU A 455 1.80 6.16 9.27
C LEU A 455 1.98 4.65 9.36
N VAL A 456 2.20 3.99 8.22
CA VAL A 456 2.48 2.54 8.21
C VAL A 456 3.84 2.26 8.85
N ALA A 457 4.88 3.06 8.59
CA ALA A 457 6.20 2.90 9.20
C ALA A 457 6.13 2.96 10.73
N ASN A 458 5.29 3.85 11.27
CA ASN A 458 5.03 3.92 12.71
C ASN A 458 4.57 2.58 13.30
N LEU A 459 3.77 1.78 12.57
CA LEU A 459 3.28 0.48 13.05
C LEU A 459 4.39 -0.58 13.18
N TYR A 460 5.50 -0.39 12.49
CA TYR A 460 6.66 -1.29 12.53
C TYR A 460 7.72 -0.81 13.52
N ILE A 461 7.93 0.51 13.62
CA ILE A 461 8.92 1.12 14.51
C ILE A 461 8.40 1.19 15.96
N HIS A 462 7.11 1.48 16.13
CA HIS A 462 6.41 1.59 17.40
C HIS A 462 5.21 0.63 17.43
N PRO A 463 5.45 -0.70 17.44
CA PRO A 463 4.37 -1.68 17.31
C PRO A 463 3.48 -1.83 18.55
N GLU A 464 3.87 -1.21 19.68
CA GLU A 464 3.16 -1.35 20.95
C GLU A 464 1.69 -0.88 20.86
N PRO A 465 0.76 -1.52 21.60
CA PRO A 465 0.96 -2.63 22.55
C PRO A 465 1.09 -4.01 21.89
N TYR A 466 1.17 -4.08 20.57
CA TYR A 466 1.27 -5.32 19.81
C TYR A 466 2.75 -5.70 19.53
N THR A 467 2.94 -6.86 18.89
CA THR A 467 4.20 -7.24 18.23
C THR A 467 4.35 -6.56 16.87
N CYS A 468 5.57 -6.47 16.34
CA CYS A 468 5.78 -5.97 14.98
C CYS A 468 4.97 -6.79 13.96
N PRO A 469 4.19 -6.15 13.05
CA PRO A 469 3.33 -6.88 12.13
C PRO A 469 4.09 -7.86 11.23
N CYS A 470 3.70 -9.14 11.29
CA CYS A 470 4.27 -10.16 10.42
C CYS A 470 3.38 -10.51 9.22
N SER A 471 2.22 -9.86 9.03
CA SER A 471 1.39 -9.98 7.84
C SER A 471 0.93 -8.61 7.31
N PRO A 472 0.83 -8.42 5.98
CA PRO A 472 0.31 -7.17 5.41
C PRO A 472 -1.12 -6.87 5.87
N GLN A 473 -1.94 -7.91 6.04
CA GLN A 473 -3.32 -7.79 6.52
C GLN A 473 -3.39 -7.17 7.92
N VAL A 474 -2.61 -7.67 8.88
CA VAL A 474 -2.63 -7.12 10.24
C VAL A 474 -2.11 -5.68 10.25
N ALA A 475 -1.05 -5.38 9.49
CA ALA A 475 -0.55 -4.01 9.36
C ALA A 475 -1.62 -3.07 8.78
N PHE A 476 -2.36 -3.51 7.76
CA PHE A 476 -3.46 -2.75 7.17
C PHE A 476 -4.61 -2.51 8.17
N ILE A 477 -5.04 -3.53 8.91
CA ILE A 477 -6.07 -3.38 9.96
C ILE A 477 -5.60 -2.40 11.04
N ARG A 478 -4.34 -2.47 11.45
CA ARG A 478 -3.76 -1.55 12.43
C ARG A 478 -3.62 -0.13 11.89
N PHE A 479 -3.34 0.05 10.61
CA PHE A 479 -3.37 1.36 9.93
C PHE A 479 -4.76 1.99 10.00
N LEU A 480 -5.82 1.22 9.67
CA LEU A 480 -7.19 1.71 9.80
C LEU A 480 -7.52 2.08 11.25
N ASN A 481 -7.07 1.26 12.21
CA ASN A 481 -7.28 1.58 13.62
C ASN A 481 -6.55 2.84 14.06
N LEU A 482 -5.30 3.06 13.61
CA LEU A 482 -4.54 4.28 13.90
C LEU A 482 -5.30 5.52 13.43
N LEU A 483 -5.90 5.49 12.24
CA LEU A 483 -6.70 6.60 11.72
C LEU A 483 -7.94 6.92 12.59
N VAL A 484 -8.52 5.90 13.23
CA VAL A 484 -9.72 6.02 14.05
C VAL A 484 -9.40 6.46 15.48
N THR A 485 -8.36 5.87 16.09
CA THR A 485 -8.12 6.00 17.54
C THR A 485 -7.09 7.05 17.90
N TYR A 486 -6.25 7.49 16.95
CA TYR A 486 -5.22 8.49 17.25
C TYR A 486 -5.82 9.88 17.41
N ASP A 487 -5.50 10.56 18.51
CA ASP A 487 -5.97 11.92 18.76
C ASP A 487 -5.03 12.95 18.11
N TRP A 488 -5.32 13.24 16.84
CA TRP A 488 -4.62 14.25 16.05
C TRP A 488 -4.74 15.68 16.60
N ALA A 489 -5.70 15.96 17.50
CA ALA A 489 -5.88 17.30 18.05
C ALA A 489 -4.87 17.58 19.17
N THR A 490 -4.57 16.59 19.99
CA THR A 490 -3.83 16.73 21.25
C THR A 490 -2.38 16.25 21.20
N ALA A 491 -1.99 15.43 20.21
CA ALA A 491 -0.61 14.97 20.06
C ALA A 491 -0.12 14.91 18.61
N PRO A 492 1.16 15.23 18.33
CA PRO A 492 1.81 14.90 17.06
C PRO A 492 2.18 13.41 17.02
N LEU A 493 2.15 12.78 15.85
CA LEU A 493 2.70 11.43 15.68
C LEU A 493 4.21 11.53 15.44
N VAL A 494 5.02 10.98 16.34
CA VAL A 494 6.49 10.98 16.21
C VAL A 494 6.95 9.67 15.58
N VAL A 495 7.52 9.74 14.37
CA VAL A 495 8.07 8.58 13.66
C VAL A 495 9.60 8.66 13.72
N ASN A 496 10.19 7.99 14.71
CA ASN A 496 11.63 8.05 14.96
C ASN A 496 12.43 7.13 14.02
N LEU A 497 12.52 7.53 12.75
CA LEU A 497 13.28 6.82 11.73
C LEU A 497 14.74 6.63 12.16
N ASN A 498 15.26 5.40 12.07
CA ASN A 498 16.62 5.01 12.47
C ASN A 498 17.04 5.39 13.90
N ASN A 499 16.09 5.68 14.80
CA ASN A 499 16.37 6.21 16.14
C ASN A 499 17.22 7.50 16.14
N GLU A 500 17.09 8.34 15.12
CA GLU A 500 17.84 9.60 15.01
C GLU A 500 17.34 10.70 15.95
N LEU A 501 16.06 10.69 16.34
CA LEU A 501 15.50 11.61 17.33
C LEU A 501 15.88 11.15 18.74
N LYS A 502 16.54 12.03 19.50
CA LYS A 502 16.86 11.83 20.91
C LYS A 502 15.71 12.31 21.79
N LYS A 503 15.73 11.97 23.08
CA LYS A 503 14.72 12.38 24.07
C LYS A 503 14.47 13.90 24.06
N ALA A 504 15.53 14.71 24.01
CA ALA A 504 15.42 16.17 23.94
C ALA A 504 14.72 16.66 22.65
N ASP A 505 14.94 15.99 21.52
CA ASP A 505 14.25 16.32 20.26
C ASP A 505 12.75 16.01 20.35
N ILE A 506 12.39 14.90 21.00
CA ILE A 506 10.99 14.51 21.20
C ILE A 506 10.28 15.51 22.13
N GLU A 507 10.92 15.91 23.23
CA GLU A 507 10.40 16.95 24.14
C GLU A 507 10.22 18.29 23.41
N GLU A 508 11.17 18.69 22.56
CA GLU A 508 11.08 19.87 21.70
C GLU A 508 9.87 19.79 20.74
N ILE A 509 9.65 18.64 20.10
CA ILE A 509 8.53 18.40 19.19
C ILE A 509 7.19 18.61 19.94
N TYR A 510 7.01 18.00 21.10
CA TYR A 510 5.79 18.14 21.90
C TYR A 510 5.57 19.58 22.40
N SER A 511 6.62 20.26 22.85
CA SER A 511 6.57 21.65 23.26
C SER A 511 6.18 22.58 22.10
N THR A 512 6.79 22.37 20.92
CA THR A 512 6.49 23.13 19.70
C THR A 512 5.06 22.87 19.23
N PHE A 513 4.62 21.62 19.25
CA PHE A 513 3.25 21.25 18.89
C PHE A 513 2.23 21.97 19.76
N THR A 514 2.44 21.97 21.08
CA THR A 514 1.51 22.59 22.04
C THR A 514 1.49 24.11 21.88
N SER A 515 2.67 24.74 21.81
CA SER A 515 2.78 26.19 21.69
C SER A 515 2.27 26.74 20.35
N GLN A 516 2.37 25.96 19.26
CA GLN A 516 2.03 26.39 17.90
C GLN A 516 0.82 25.67 17.30
N ARG A 517 0.01 24.95 18.10
CA ARG A 517 -1.06 24.06 17.61
C ARG A 517 -1.99 24.71 16.60
N SER A 518 -2.34 25.98 16.82
CA SER A 518 -3.24 26.78 15.96
C SER A 518 -2.70 27.01 14.55
N THR A 519 -1.38 26.93 14.36
CA THR A 519 -0.72 27.12 13.06
C THR A 519 -0.40 25.81 12.33
N LEU A 520 -0.54 24.68 13.01
CA LEU A 520 -0.20 23.36 12.51
C LEU A 520 -1.38 22.70 11.79
N PRO A 521 -1.13 21.84 10.79
CA PRO A 521 -2.18 21.09 10.14
C PRO A 521 -2.94 20.17 11.13
N PRO A 522 -4.12 19.66 10.74
CA PRO A 522 -4.87 18.71 11.56
C PRO A 522 -4.04 17.47 11.90
N MET A 523 -3.36 16.91 10.91
CA MET A 523 -2.45 15.76 11.05
C MET A 523 -1.00 16.24 11.10
N VAL A 524 -0.29 15.96 12.19
CA VAL A 524 1.14 16.30 12.35
C VAL A 524 1.95 15.01 12.49
N ILE A 525 2.91 14.80 11.60
CA ILE A 525 3.78 13.62 11.56
C ILE A 525 5.24 14.07 11.63
N ALA A 526 5.82 14.07 12.83
CA ALA A 526 7.19 14.51 13.07
C ALA A 526 8.18 13.38 12.74
N THR A 527 9.31 13.74 12.11
CA THR A 527 10.40 12.82 11.75
C THR A 527 11.76 13.48 12.02
N PRO A 528 12.89 12.74 11.99
CA PRO A 528 14.23 13.35 12.07
C PRO A 528 14.47 14.48 11.05
N TYR A 529 13.82 14.41 9.88
CA TYR A 529 13.96 15.38 8.79
C TYR A 529 12.89 16.49 8.80
N ASP A 530 11.90 16.38 9.68
CA ASP A 530 10.84 17.36 9.87
C ASP A 530 10.29 17.31 11.29
N LYS A 531 10.98 17.98 12.22
CA LYS A 531 10.53 18.08 13.62
C LYS A 531 9.18 18.81 13.76
N ARG A 532 8.85 19.73 12.85
CA ARG A 532 7.55 20.43 12.86
C ARG A 532 6.39 19.51 12.44
N GLY A 533 6.70 18.44 11.71
CA GLY A 533 5.78 17.39 11.29
C GLY A 533 4.69 17.83 10.31
N SER A 534 4.96 18.84 9.51
CA SER A 534 4.00 19.42 8.56
C SER A 534 4.41 19.27 7.09
N MET A 535 5.60 18.74 6.80
CA MET A 535 6.17 18.66 5.46
C MET A 535 5.25 17.96 4.46
N TRP A 536 4.66 16.82 4.87
CA TRP A 536 3.78 16.01 4.03
C TRP A 536 2.29 16.25 4.31
N THR A 537 1.95 17.04 5.33
CA THR A 537 0.57 17.21 5.80
C THR A 537 0.07 18.66 5.82
N LYS A 538 0.91 19.64 5.45
CA LYS A 538 0.60 21.08 5.52
C LYS A 538 -0.74 21.45 4.86
N ASN A 539 -0.98 20.92 3.66
CA ASN A 539 -2.15 21.27 2.85
C ASN A 539 -3.23 20.17 2.85
N LYS A 540 -2.86 18.93 3.15
CA LYS A 540 -3.72 17.74 3.01
C LYS A 540 -3.32 16.67 4.02
N PRO A 541 -4.25 15.99 4.71
CA PRO A 541 -5.69 16.23 4.67
C PRO A 541 -6.10 17.46 5.48
N ILE A 542 -7.13 18.17 4.99
CA ILE A 542 -7.86 19.13 5.82
C ILE A 542 -8.72 18.41 6.86
N ALA A 543 -9.13 19.09 7.93
CA ALA A 543 -9.81 18.47 9.07
C ALA A 543 -11.08 17.70 8.66
N LEU A 544 -11.87 18.25 7.73
CA LEU A 544 -13.07 17.59 7.21
C LEU A 544 -12.75 16.28 6.49
N ILE A 545 -11.68 16.25 5.69
CA ILE A 545 -11.26 15.05 4.96
C ILE A 545 -10.72 14.01 5.93
N LEU A 546 -9.91 14.43 6.92
CA LEU A 546 -9.39 13.53 7.94
C LEU A 546 -10.53 12.86 8.73
N LYS A 547 -11.54 13.64 9.13
CA LYS A 547 -12.75 13.10 9.79
C LYS A 547 -13.49 12.10 8.90
N ARG A 548 -13.66 12.39 7.61
CA ARG A 548 -14.29 11.45 6.65
C ARG A 548 -13.47 10.17 6.49
N ILE A 549 -12.14 10.26 6.42
CA ILE A 549 -11.25 9.10 6.37
C ILE A 549 -11.42 8.24 7.62
N ALA A 550 -11.48 8.84 8.81
CA ALA A 550 -11.69 8.12 10.07
C ALA A 550 -13.04 7.38 10.10
N ILE A 551 -14.13 8.01 9.65
CA ILE A 551 -15.46 7.37 9.56
C ILE A 551 -15.43 6.15 8.62
N LEU A 552 -14.79 6.28 7.45
CA LEU A 552 -14.66 5.18 6.49
C LEU A 552 -13.77 4.05 7.05
N ALA A 553 -12.70 4.41 7.78
CA ALA A 553 -11.82 3.45 8.42
C ALA A 553 -12.56 2.67 9.52
N GLU A 554 -13.39 3.33 10.33
CA GLU A 554 -14.22 2.69 11.35
C GLU A 554 -15.23 1.71 10.72
N ALA A 555 -15.93 2.12 9.66
CA ALA A 555 -16.84 1.25 8.92
C ALA A 555 -16.12 0.04 8.30
N SER A 556 -14.91 0.26 7.76
CA SER A 556 -14.06 -0.80 7.21
C SER A 556 -13.62 -1.79 8.29
N LEU A 557 -13.19 -1.31 9.47
CA LEU A 557 -12.82 -2.14 10.62
C LEU A 557 -13.99 -3.01 11.09
N LYS A 558 -15.17 -2.42 11.25
CA LYS A 558 -16.38 -3.16 11.65
C LYS A 558 -16.72 -4.27 10.66
N THR A 559 -16.59 -3.99 9.37
CA THR A 559 -16.83 -4.97 8.30
C THR A 559 -15.77 -6.07 8.33
N LEU A 560 -14.49 -5.73 8.43
CA LEU A 560 -13.38 -6.68 8.56
C LEU A 560 -13.52 -7.57 9.80
N GLU A 561 -13.92 -7.02 10.94
CA GLU A 561 -14.18 -7.79 12.15
C GLU A 561 -15.32 -8.79 11.95
N GLY A 562 -16.36 -8.43 11.19
CA GLY A 562 -17.46 -9.33 10.84
C GLY A 562 -17.05 -10.47 9.91
N ILE A 563 -16.10 -10.22 9.00
CA ILE A 563 -15.61 -11.19 8.01
C ILE A 563 -14.53 -12.09 8.62
N LEU A 564 -13.49 -11.50 9.20
CA LEU A 564 -12.28 -12.21 9.63
C LEU A 564 -12.43 -12.98 10.94
N ASN A 565 -13.33 -12.55 11.84
CA ASN A 565 -13.53 -13.26 13.12
C ASN A 565 -14.50 -14.44 13.00
N LYS A 566 -15.05 -14.69 11.80
CA LYS A 566 -16.03 -15.75 11.54
C LYS A 566 -15.60 -16.62 10.37
N SER A 567 -16.13 -17.83 10.32
CA SER A 567 -15.88 -18.76 9.22
C SER A 567 -16.72 -18.53 7.95
N LEU A 568 -17.08 -17.26 7.67
CA LEU A 568 -17.95 -16.85 6.57
C LEU A 568 -17.14 -16.41 5.34
N THR A 569 -17.51 -16.94 4.17
CA THR A 569 -17.04 -16.42 2.88
C THR A 569 -17.83 -15.16 2.55
N SER A 570 -17.20 -14.00 2.64
CA SER A 570 -17.80 -12.71 2.29
C SER A 570 -16.89 -11.96 1.32
N ASP A 571 -17.48 -11.04 0.55
CA ASP A 571 -16.71 -10.19 -0.34
C ASP A 571 -15.90 -9.16 0.46
N ILE A 572 -14.61 -9.46 0.66
CA ILE A 572 -13.66 -8.58 1.35
C ILE A 572 -13.46 -7.26 0.61
N LYS A 573 -13.69 -7.22 -0.72
CA LYS A 573 -13.51 -6.02 -1.53
C LYS A 573 -14.52 -4.93 -1.20
N ALA A 574 -15.61 -5.26 -0.49
CA ALA A 574 -16.60 -4.30 -0.04
C ALA A 574 -15.98 -3.11 0.73
N ILE A 575 -14.90 -3.32 1.51
CA ILE A 575 -14.23 -2.24 2.25
C ILE A 575 -13.39 -1.31 1.34
N PHE A 576 -13.18 -1.68 0.09
CA PHE A 576 -12.50 -0.87 -0.93
C PHE A 576 -13.50 -0.20 -1.87
N ARG A 577 -14.81 -0.47 -1.76
CA ARG A 577 -15.83 0.23 -2.55
C ARG A 577 -16.32 1.46 -1.78
N PRO A 578 -16.29 2.67 -2.38
CA PRO A 578 -16.75 3.88 -1.71
C PRO A 578 -18.30 3.92 -1.67
N PRO A 579 -18.91 4.48 -0.61
CA PRO A 579 -20.37 4.64 -0.54
C PRO A 579 -20.85 5.78 -1.48
N LEU A 580 -21.35 5.41 -2.67
CA LEU A 580 -21.70 6.37 -3.73
C LEU A 580 -22.90 7.27 -3.40
N GLU A 581 -23.77 6.85 -2.49
CA GLU A 581 -24.95 7.62 -2.02
C GLU A 581 -24.58 8.98 -1.41
N SER A 582 -23.33 9.14 -0.98
CA SER A 582 -22.84 10.37 -0.34
C SER A 582 -22.34 11.45 -1.32
N TYR A 583 -22.41 11.19 -2.63
CA TYR A 583 -21.93 12.06 -3.69
C TYR A 583 -23.10 12.64 -4.48
N ASP A 584 -22.92 13.84 -5.02
CA ASP A 584 -23.99 14.58 -5.69
C ASP A 584 -24.19 14.12 -7.13
N VAL A 585 -23.08 13.89 -7.84
CA VAL A 585 -23.05 13.44 -9.24
C VAL A 585 -21.96 12.38 -9.40
N VAL A 586 -22.21 11.40 -10.27
CA VAL A 586 -21.24 10.38 -10.68
C VAL A 586 -21.08 10.42 -12.19
N ILE A 587 -19.85 10.70 -12.64
CA ILE A 587 -19.44 10.66 -14.04
C ILE A 587 -18.88 9.27 -14.31
N TYR A 588 -19.63 8.41 -15.01
CA TYR A 588 -19.16 7.09 -15.40
C TYR A 588 -18.29 7.19 -16.65
N LEU A 589 -17.14 6.52 -16.61
CA LEU A 589 -16.17 6.46 -17.70
C LEU A 589 -16.41 5.22 -18.55
N LYS A 590 -16.00 5.28 -19.82
CA LYS A 590 -15.91 4.11 -20.67
C LYS A 590 -14.71 3.29 -20.22
N ARG A 591 -14.96 2.10 -19.68
CA ARG A 591 -13.93 1.21 -19.12
C ARG A 591 -12.75 0.94 -20.09
N ASN A 592 -13.02 0.78 -21.39
CA ASN A 592 -11.97 0.57 -22.40
C ASN A 592 -11.03 1.78 -22.59
N GLU A 593 -11.44 2.97 -22.15
CA GLU A 593 -10.63 4.20 -22.20
C GLU A 593 -9.92 4.47 -20.86
N VAL A 594 -9.97 3.53 -19.90
CA VAL A 594 -9.28 3.61 -18.61
C VAL A 594 -7.97 2.81 -18.71
N PRO A 595 -6.80 3.43 -18.93
CA PRO A 595 -5.52 2.72 -19.14
C PRO A 595 -5.15 1.72 -18.05
N ARG A 596 -5.58 2.01 -16.81
CA ARG A 596 -5.24 1.27 -15.59
C ARG A 596 -6.35 0.32 -15.15
N LEU A 597 -7.32 0.01 -16.00
CA LEU A 597 -8.49 -0.79 -15.64
C LEU A 597 -8.13 -2.13 -14.98
N ARG A 598 -7.01 -2.74 -15.38
CA ARG A 598 -6.47 -3.98 -14.78
C ARG A 598 -6.19 -3.89 -13.26
N CYS A 599 -6.08 -2.67 -12.72
CA CYS A 599 -5.81 -2.38 -11.31
C CYS A 599 -7.07 -2.02 -10.51
N ALA A 600 -8.24 -1.98 -11.16
CA ALA A 600 -9.51 -1.63 -10.54
C ALA A 600 -9.85 -2.61 -9.41
N VAL A 601 -10.57 -2.14 -8.39
CA VAL A 601 -11.10 -3.03 -7.33
C VAL A 601 -11.93 -4.17 -7.94
N ASP A 602 -12.77 -3.80 -8.92
CA ASP A 602 -13.64 -4.69 -9.65
C ASP A 602 -13.25 -4.74 -11.13
N VAL A 603 -12.69 -5.88 -11.53
CA VAL A 603 -12.42 -6.24 -12.93
C VAL A 603 -13.43 -7.32 -13.33
N TYR A 604 -14.09 -7.10 -14.46
CA TYR A 604 -15.12 -8.00 -14.98
C TYR A 604 -14.56 -8.89 -16.10
N THR A 605 -15.14 -10.07 -16.26
CA THR A 605 -14.78 -10.99 -17.35
C THR A 605 -15.07 -10.42 -18.74
N SER A 606 -15.96 -9.43 -18.85
CA SER A 606 -16.27 -8.72 -20.09
C SER A 606 -15.29 -7.60 -20.44
N ASP A 607 -14.37 -7.24 -19.54
CA ASP A 607 -13.44 -6.14 -19.77
C ASP A 607 -12.40 -6.51 -20.82
N LYS A 608 -12.14 -5.58 -21.75
CA LYS A 608 -11.11 -5.73 -22.78
C LYS A 608 -9.79 -5.19 -22.24
N LEU A 609 -8.94 -6.09 -21.75
CA LEU A 609 -7.63 -5.75 -21.19
C LEU A 609 -6.50 -6.14 -22.16
N PRO A 610 -5.39 -5.38 -22.19
CA PRO A 610 -4.21 -5.77 -22.94
C PRO A 610 -3.57 -7.02 -22.35
N VAL A 611 -3.04 -7.88 -23.22
CA VAL A 611 -2.20 -9.02 -22.82
C VAL A 611 -0.74 -8.60 -22.88
N TYR A 612 -0.03 -8.81 -21.79
CA TYR A 612 1.37 -8.48 -21.62
C TYR A 612 2.26 -9.69 -21.87
N GLU A 613 3.29 -9.47 -22.67
CA GLU A 613 4.37 -10.43 -22.87
C GLU A 613 5.58 -10.02 -22.04
N PRO A 614 6.32 -10.98 -21.45
CA PRO A 614 7.52 -10.67 -20.69
C PRO A 614 8.55 -10.01 -21.58
N TYR A 615 9.27 -9.03 -21.04
CA TYR A 615 10.35 -8.38 -21.76
C TYR A 615 11.37 -9.41 -22.27
N LYS A 616 11.76 -9.24 -23.53
CA LYS A 616 12.84 -9.98 -24.18
C LYS A 616 13.70 -8.95 -24.89
N GLN A 617 15.01 -9.00 -24.68
CA GLN A 617 15.90 -8.06 -25.35
C GLN A 617 15.86 -8.28 -26.86
N ASP A 618 15.52 -7.23 -27.61
CA ASP A 618 15.36 -7.28 -29.07
C ASP A 618 16.00 -6.02 -29.72
N ARG A 619 16.47 -6.15 -30.96
CA ARG A 619 16.93 -5.02 -31.77
C ARG A 619 15.79 -4.08 -32.17
N ASN A 620 14.57 -4.59 -32.23
CA ASN A 620 13.36 -3.83 -32.60
C ASN A 620 12.56 -3.38 -31.38
N GLU A 621 13.23 -3.15 -30.24
CA GLU A 621 12.60 -2.57 -29.06
C GLU A 621 11.94 -1.23 -29.39
N LEU A 622 10.81 -0.98 -28.70
CA LEU A 622 10.01 0.22 -28.86
C LEU A 622 9.92 0.95 -27.52
N TYR A 623 10.33 2.22 -27.51
CA TYR A 623 10.06 3.13 -26.41
C TYR A 623 8.55 3.39 -26.33
N PRO A 624 7.91 3.16 -25.18
CA PRO A 624 6.46 3.28 -25.04
C PRO A 624 5.98 4.72 -25.00
N VAL A 625 4.65 4.90 -25.12
CA VAL A 625 4.00 6.14 -24.69
C VAL A 625 4.04 6.18 -23.16
N VAL A 626 4.81 7.12 -22.61
CA VAL A 626 5.08 7.22 -21.17
C VAL A 626 4.09 8.16 -20.50
N GLU A 627 3.57 7.75 -19.34
CA GLU A 627 2.71 8.53 -18.44
C GLU A 627 1.42 9.10 -19.05
N TYR A 628 0.96 8.58 -20.19
CA TYR A 628 -0.31 8.98 -20.79
C TYR A 628 -1.50 8.35 -20.05
N ASP A 629 -2.24 9.16 -19.29
CA ASP A 629 -3.45 8.77 -18.56
C ASP A 629 -4.58 9.79 -18.83
N PRO A 630 -5.41 9.57 -19.86
CA PRO A 630 -6.42 10.54 -20.28
C PRO A 630 -7.51 10.73 -19.21
N VAL A 631 -7.70 9.77 -18.30
CA VAL A 631 -8.62 9.94 -17.16
C VAL A 631 -8.06 10.95 -16.15
N GLN A 632 -6.75 10.91 -15.85
CA GLN A 632 -6.14 11.93 -14.99
C GLN A 632 -6.10 13.29 -15.67
N MET A 633 -5.80 13.35 -16.97
CA MET A 633 -5.84 14.60 -17.74
C MET A 633 -7.24 15.23 -17.69
N TYR A 634 -8.28 14.45 -17.96
CA TYR A 634 -9.68 14.90 -17.85
C TYR A 634 -10.03 15.37 -16.43
N LEU A 635 -9.59 14.63 -15.39
CA LEU A 635 -9.80 15.02 -14.00
C LEU A 635 -9.12 16.36 -13.65
N GLU A 636 -7.92 16.61 -14.19
CA GLU A 636 -7.21 17.88 -14.03
C GLU A 636 -7.95 19.03 -14.72
N GLU A 637 -8.44 18.83 -15.93
CA GLU A 637 -9.25 19.83 -16.63
C GLU A 637 -10.57 20.12 -15.90
N LEU A 638 -11.26 19.10 -15.39
CA LEU A 638 -12.45 19.26 -14.54
C LEU A 638 -12.15 20.13 -13.30
N ARG A 639 -11.03 19.86 -12.63
CA ARG A 639 -10.60 20.64 -11.46
C ARG A 639 -10.20 22.06 -11.83
N GLY A 640 -9.57 22.27 -12.98
CA GLY A 640 -9.20 23.59 -13.49
C GLY A 640 -10.41 24.45 -13.84
N ASN A 641 -11.39 23.87 -14.53
CA ASN A 641 -12.56 24.59 -15.05
C ASN A 641 -13.69 24.73 -14.02
N PHE A 642 -13.93 23.69 -13.21
CA PHE A 642 -15.10 23.61 -12.33
C PHE A 642 -14.74 23.49 -10.84
N GLY A 643 -13.47 23.59 -10.49
CA GLY A 643 -12.99 23.49 -9.12
C GLY A 643 -13.54 24.57 -8.18
N GLU A 644 -14.06 25.69 -8.68
CA GLU A 644 -14.78 26.68 -7.85
C GLU A 644 -16.12 26.11 -7.33
N PHE A 645 -16.77 25.26 -8.12
CA PHE A 645 -18.14 24.78 -7.87
C PHE A 645 -18.17 23.44 -7.15
N ALA A 646 -17.23 22.54 -7.45
CA ALA A 646 -17.28 21.16 -6.97
C ALA A 646 -15.89 20.60 -6.59
N PHE A 647 -15.92 19.49 -5.85
CA PHE A 647 -14.79 18.59 -5.66
C PHE A 647 -14.94 17.39 -6.59
N PHE A 648 -13.85 17.03 -7.27
CA PHE A 648 -13.78 15.88 -8.19
C PHE A 648 -12.85 14.81 -7.61
N LEU A 649 -13.39 13.61 -7.43
CA LEU A 649 -12.77 12.53 -6.66
C LEU A 649 -12.78 11.25 -7.49
N HIS A 650 -11.62 10.62 -7.61
CA HIS A 650 -11.39 9.47 -8.49
C HIS A 650 -10.42 8.50 -7.82
N ASP A 651 -10.60 7.21 -8.10
CA ASP A 651 -9.64 6.17 -7.74
C ASP A 651 -8.57 6.04 -8.84
N MET A 652 -7.36 6.52 -8.56
CA MET A 652 -6.28 6.59 -9.56
C MET A 652 -5.87 5.21 -10.11
N TYR A 653 -6.19 4.12 -9.39
CA TYR A 653 -5.80 2.77 -9.76
C TYR A 653 -6.92 2.07 -10.53
N GLY A 654 -7.34 2.66 -11.66
CA GLY A 654 -8.28 2.04 -12.59
C GLY A 654 -9.76 2.24 -12.25
N GLY A 655 -10.10 3.21 -11.40
CA GLY A 655 -11.49 3.58 -11.17
C GLY A 655 -12.19 4.00 -12.46
N ASP A 656 -13.39 3.48 -12.68
CA ASP A 656 -14.19 3.71 -13.90
C ASP A 656 -15.27 4.77 -13.72
N PHE A 657 -15.17 5.58 -12.67
CA PHE A 657 -16.06 6.73 -12.44
C PHE A 657 -15.35 7.84 -11.65
N ILE A 658 -15.80 9.07 -11.85
CA ILE A 658 -15.41 10.25 -11.07
C ILE A 658 -16.62 10.67 -10.24
N ALA A 659 -16.46 10.73 -8.92
CA ALA A 659 -17.49 11.22 -8.01
C ALA A 659 -17.34 12.72 -7.80
N VAL A 660 -18.45 13.43 -7.81
CA VAL A 660 -18.53 14.89 -7.72
C VAL A 660 -19.30 15.28 -6.47
N VAL A 661 -18.78 16.26 -5.74
CA VAL A 661 -19.47 16.87 -4.59
C VAL A 661 -19.52 18.38 -4.77
N TRP A 662 -20.71 18.95 -4.79
CA TRP A 662 -20.93 20.38 -4.87
C TRP A 662 -20.44 21.08 -3.61
N LYS A 663 -19.74 22.19 -3.78
CA LYS A 663 -19.36 23.08 -2.68
C LYS A 663 -20.58 23.90 -2.30
N ARG A 664 -21.09 23.72 -1.08
CA ARG A 664 -22.24 24.51 -0.57
C ARG A 664 -22.03 26.01 -0.71
N SER A 665 -20.79 26.50 -0.52
CA SER A 665 -20.43 27.91 -0.70
C SER A 665 -20.56 28.42 -2.14
N ALA A 666 -20.53 27.54 -3.15
CA ALA A 666 -20.69 27.92 -4.54
C ALA A 666 -22.14 28.28 -4.89
N PHE A 667 -23.11 27.72 -4.16
CA PHE A 667 -24.54 27.91 -4.40
C PHE A 667 -25.13 29.12 -3.67
N VAL A 668 -24.40 29.72 -2.73
CA VAL A 668 -24.81 30.98 -2.08
C VAL A 668 -24.98 32.07 -3.14
N PRO A 669 -26.16 32.71 -3.26
CA PRO A 669 -26.41 33.73 -4.29
C PRO A 669 -25.39 34.88 -4.19
N LYS A 670 -24.70 35.16 -5.30
CA LYS A 670 -23.67 36.22 -5.39
C LYS A 670 -24.18 37.38 -6.24
N GLU A 671 -23.80 38.61 -5.91
CA GLU A 671 -24.07 39.77 -6.77
C GLU A 671 -23.40 39.62 -8.14
N PHE A 672 -24.07 40.09 -9.19
CA PHE A 672 -23.52 40.07 -10.54
C PHE A 672 -22.17 40.79 -10.61
N LYS A 673 -21.13 40.07 -11.06
CA LYS A 673 -19.83 40.64 -11.45
C LYS A 673 -19.36 39.93 -12.71
N VAL A 674 -18.76 40.68 -13.64
CA VAL A 674 -18.22 40.13 -14.90
C VAL A 674 -17.24 38.98 -14.65
N SER A 675 -16.45 39.06 -13.58
CA SER A 675 -15.48 38.02 -13.20
C SER A 675 -16.10 36.70 -12.72
N ILE A 676 -17.39 36.65 -12.38
CA ILE A 676 -18.06 35.45 -11.85
C ILE A 676 -19.23 34.99 -12.72
N VAL A 677 -19.47 35.60 -13.87
CA VAL A 677 -20.66 35.31 -14.69
C VAL A 677 -20.64 33.90 -15.31
N ASN A 678 -19.44 33.35 -15.55
CA ASN A 678 -19.28 32.05 -16.19
C ASN A 678 -19.94 30.93 -15.36
N TYR A 679 -20.69 30.06 -16.04
CA TYR A 679 -21.39 28.90 -15.47
C TYR A 679 -22.41 29.25 -14.39
N ARG A 680 -22.97 30.47 -14.42
CA ARG A 680 -24.00 30.91 -13.50
C ARG A 680 -25.24 31.43 -14.23
N THR A 681 -26.39 31.31 -13.59
CA THR A 681 -27.69 31.80 -14.03
C THR A 681 -28.31 32.72 -12.97
N LEU A 682 -29.36 33.46 -13.34
CA LEU A 682 -30.07 34.36 -12.43
C LEU A 682 -30.78 33.56 -11.34
N TYR A 683 -30.62 34.00 -10.09
CA TYR A 683 -31.39 33.51 -8.95
C TYR A 683 -32.83 34.03 -9.02
N THR A 684 -33.71 33.48 -8.19
CA THR A 684 -35.15 33.79 -8.17
C THR A 684 -35.47 35.26 -7.93
N ASP A 685 -34.53 36.05 -7.40
CA ASP A 685 -34.68 37.50 -7.22
C ASP A 685 -34.35 38.34 -8.46
N GLY A 686 -33.88 37.72 -9.54
CA GLY A 686 -33.53 38.39 -10.79
C GLY A 686 -32.28 39.28 -10.74
N ILE A 687 -31.51 39.28 -9.65
CA ILE A 687 -30.33 40.15 -9.45
C ILE A 687 -29.07 39.33 -9.16
N ARG A 688 -29.18 38.34 -8.26
CA ARG A 688 -28.03 37.53 -7.84
C ARG A 688 -27.86 36.34 -8.78
N LEU A 689 -26.66 35.77 -8.78
CA LEU A 689 -26.25 34.65 -9.60
C LEU A 689 -26.03 33.40 -8.75
N ILE A 690 -26.44 32.25 -9.29
CA ILE A 690 -26.18 30.91 -8.75
C ILE A 690 -25.61 29.99 -9.85
N PRO A 691 -24.90 28.91 -9.52
CA PRO A 691 -24.38 27.97 -10.52
C PRO A 691 -25.49 27.38 -11.40
N ASP A 692 -25.26 27.36 -12.70
CA ASP A 692 -26.13 26.67 -13.67
C ASP A 692 -25.70 25.20 -13.76
N VAL A 693 -26.37 24.35 -12.99
CA VAL A 693 -25.99 22.94 -12.85
C VAL A 693 -26.12 22.18 -14.16
N GLU A 694 -27.18 22.41 -14.93
CA GLU A 694 -27.38 21.68 -16.20
C GLU A 694 -26.27 22.00 -17.19
N ARG A 695 -25.97 23.29 -17.36
CA ARG A 695 -24.91 23.73 -18.25
C ARG A 695 -23.55 23.21 -17.82
N ILE A 696 -23.25 23.26 -16.51
CA ILE A 696 -21.99 22.72 -15.99
C ILE A 696 -21.87 21.23 -16.33
N LEU A 697 -22.93 20.44 -16.15
CA LEU A 697 -22.88 19.01 -16.42
C LEU A 697 -22.78 18.70 -17.92
N GLU A 698 -23.44 19.48 -18.78
CA GLU A 698 -23.29 19.40 -20.23
C GLU A 698 -21.83 19.68 -20.64
N ASP A 699 -21.23 20.75 -20.11
CA ASP A 699 -19.83 21.10 -20.40
C ASP A 699 -18.85 20.04 -19.84
N MET A 700 -19.16 19.39 -18.71
CA MET A 700 -18.39 18.25 -18.22
C MET A 700 -18.44 17.07 -19.21
N GLU A 701 -19.60 16.79 -19.82
CA GLU A 701 -19.77 15.73 -20.81
C GLU A 701 -19.05 16.05 -22.13
N ILE A 702 -19.14 17.30 -22.61
CA ILE A 702 -18.45 17.77 -23.82
C ILE A 702 -16.93 17.68 -23.64
N LEU A 703 -16.41 18.17 -22.51
CA LEU A 703 -14.98 18.11 -22.19
C LEU A 703 -14.48 16.66 -22.13
N GLY A 704 -15.32 15.75 -21.60
CA GLY A 704 -15.02 14.34 -21.48
C GLY A 704 -15.34 13.51 -22.74
N SER A 705 -15.61 14.16 -23.88
CA SER A 705 -15.96 13.47 -25.12
C SER A 705 -14.92 12.41 -25.48
N GLY A 706 -15.40 11.22 -25.86
CA GLY A 706 -14.55 10.05 -26.07
C GLY A 706 -14.40 9.16 -24.84
N ILE A 707 -14.27 9.72 -23.62
CA ILE A 707 -13.98 8.97 -22.38
C ILE A 707 -15.23 8.81 -21.49
N VAL A 708 -16.08 9.84 -21.40
CA VAL A 708 -17.30 9.79 -20.59
C VAL A 708 -18.32 8.86 -21.24
N LYS A 709 -18.90 7.97 -20.41
CA LYS A 709 -20.00 7.07 -20.80
C LYS A 709 -21.36 7.69 -20.51
N LYS A 710 -21.52 8.26 -19.31
CA LYS A 710 -22.73 8.96 -18.87
C LYS A 710 -22.48 9.71 -17.57
N ILE A 711 -23.30 10.73 -17.30
CA ILE A 711 -23.32 11.46 -16.03
C ILE A 711 -24.64 11.19 -15.31
N VAL A 712 -24.59 10.86 -14.02
CA VAL A 712 -25.77 10.53 -13.20
C VAL A 712 -25.83 11.43 -11.98
N LYS A 713 -26.92 12.19 -11.83
CA LYS A 713 -27.25 12.92 -10.61
C LYS A 713 -27.79 11.93 -9.57
N GLN A 714 -27.19 11.93 -8.37
CA GLN A 714 -27.56 11.02 -7.28
C GLN A 714 -28.47 11.70 -6.26
N THR A 715 -28.21 12.98 -5.97
CA THR A 715 -29.03 13.78 -5.05
C THR A 715 -29.41 15.11 -5.71
N GLU A 716 -30.21 15.94 -5.04
CA GLU A 716 -30.40 17.35 -5.37
C GLU A 716 -30.19 18.23 -4.13
N ASN A 717 -29.48 17.72 -3.13
CA ASN A 717 -29.34 18.31 -1.79
C ASN A 717 -28.57 19.65 -1.76
N TRP A 718 -28.09 20.11 -2.91
CA TRP A 718 -27.43 21.40 -3.11
C TRP A 718 -28.41 22.53 -3.45
N GLN A 719 -29.67 22.22 -3.77
CA GLN A 719 -30.70 23.24 -3.97
C GLN A 719 -30.93 23.98 -2.64
N ILE A 720 -30.67 25.29 -2.65
CA ILE A 720 -31.00 26.16 -1.51
C ILE A 720 -32.53 26.28 -1.45
N PRO A 721 -33.14 26.19 -0.25
CA PRO A 721 -34.59 26.35 -0.09
C PRO A 721 -35.11 27.71 -0.59
#